data_AF-A0A352DDP9-F1
#
_entry.id   AF-A0A352DDP9-F1
#
_cell.length_a   1.000
_cell.length_b   1.000
_cell.length_c   1.000
_cell.angle_alpha   90.00
_cell.angle_beta   90.00
_cell.angle_gamma   90.00
#
_symmetry.space_group_name_H-M   'P 1'
#
loop_
_entity.id
_entity.type
_entity.pdbx_description
1 polymer ?
#
loop_
_entity_poly.entity_id
_entity_poly.type
_entity_poly.pdbx_seq_one_letter_code
_entity_poly.pdbx_strand_id
1 'polypeptide(L)'
;MTSPVEFIKQLERMYADGVRTFIECGPKRVLSAFAASTFKDKTGITILSSNHPKRGGITEFNDLLANLMALGFDLDWKGKHPEQGGGFFNPYYLQWSVNSGQWTAGEERENVSSANSALNTDHSPLTTANAAFAARYGFNFNNIAVSGIAGGAPGTWDKLFREHNLDEILAGKNMIEPIPMDWREKQIDKNIIRVIKSPTGNHSIAKIDSADQAIKLSARKGQFDIEKEFGVPNNIAKALDSTFKMAVAAGILALKDAGIPLIHYYKKTTTGGYLPEKWALPEALANETGVIFASAFPILESLISEVAGYFNYKYRGKTAAQMWEVYDNIIGKLENPKNRAALRAWMEQNFDKTRAAEEKDIYAFSQNFLMKVIPIADSQFAQWVGAKGPAMHISAACASTTQAVHTAECWIRAGKAKRVVIIAADDITSGVVQEWTMPGFLASGTASTKENVSDAALPFDRRRDGLIVGAAAVGMVLEDETLVKGRGMKPLARLLLTESANSAYHVSRLDTDHVAAVMERFIRRVEDVYGLDKSRFAAKTFFMSHETYTPARGGSASAEVKALKKAFGTHARDVIISNVKGFTGHTMGSSLEEVVSIRALNTGIIPPIANYKEPDPELSGITLSQGGKYDLQYVLRFAAGFGSHMAMSFTERVWKEGEPRIDNQARHTDWLKEISGEEHPELEVTLNTLRIKDKKTAGKAPHTPVREPAMAG
;
A
#
# COMPACT_ATOMS: atom_id res chain seq x y z
N MET A 1 -19.59 15.16 17.96
CA MET A 1 -19.42 16.53 18.50
C MET A 1 -19.07 16.40 19.97
N THR A 2 -17.79 16.50 20.31
CA THR A 2 -17.29 16.53 21.69
C THR A 2 -17.43 17.95 22.21
N SER A 3 -18.11 18.13 23.35
CA SER A 3 -18.25 19.43 24.01
C SER A 3 -16.90 20.09 24.28
N PRO A 4 -16.81 21.43 24.31
CA PRO A 4 -15.58 22.14 24.68
C PRO A 4 -15.08 21.71 26.06
N VAL A 5 -13.75 21.60 26.21
CA VAL A 5 -13.13 21.31 27.51
C VAL A 5 -13.16 22.57 28.38
N GLU A 6 -14.04 22.58 29.37
CA GLU A 6 -14.21 23.68 30.34
C GLU A 6 -13.12 23.65 31.45
N PHE A 7 -11.85 23.78 31.06
CA PHE A 7 -10.69 23.56 31.94
C PHE A 7 -10.67 24.46 33.19
N ILE A 8 -10.97 25.76 33.03
CA ILE A 8 -11.03 26.71 34.15
C ILE A 8 -12.10 26.30 35.16
N LYS A 9 -13.30 25.98 34.67
CA LYS A 9 -14.44 25.57 35.49
C LYS A 9 -14.15 24.28 36.27
N GLN A 10 -13.38 23.35 35.68
CA GLN A 10 -12.95 22.13 36.37
C GLN A 10 -11.97 22.44 37.50
N LEU A 11 -10.98 23.31 37.27
CA LEU A 11 -10.04 23.74 38.29
C LEU A 11 -10.74 24.45 39.46
N GLU A 12 -11.64 25.38 39.17
CA GLU A 12 -12.43 26.08 40.19
C GLU A 12 -13.30 25.13 41.00
N ARG A 13 -13.91 24.13 40.35
CA ARG A 13 -14.69 23.09 41.02
C ARG A 13 -13.82 22.22 41.93
N MET A 14 -12.66 21.75 41.45
CA MET A 14 -11.71 20.99 42.28
C MET A 14 -11.25 21.80 43.49
N TYR A 15 -11.01 23.10 43.31
CA TYR A 15 -10.70 24.00 44.43
C TYR A 15 -11.88 24.13 45.41
N ALA A 16 -13.12 24.27 44.92
CA ALA A 16 -14.30 24.28 45.77
C ALA A 16 -14.47 22.95 46.54
N ASP A 17 -14.10 21.83 45.92
CA ASP A 17 -14.12 20.48 46.51
C ASP A 17 -12.92 20.22 47.46
N GLY A 18 -12.11 21.24 47.74
CA GLY A 18 -11.02 21.18 48.74
C GLY A 18 -9.65 20.79 48.18
N VAL A 19 -9.51 20.58 46.86
CA VAL A 19 -8.21 20.31 46.25
C VAL A 19 -7.33 21.55 46.33
N ARG A 20 -6.10 21.37 46.80
CA ARG A 20 -5.11 22.45 46.96
C ARG A 20 -3.77 22.19 46.26
N THR A 21 -3.53 20.96 45.81
CA THR A 21 -2.29 20.59 45.12
C THR A 21 -2.62 20.09 43.72
N PHE A 22 -2.00 20.68 42.70
CA PHE A 22 -2.18 20.32 41.29
C PHE A 22 -0.83 19.94 40.67
N ILE A 23 -0.76 18.78 40.00
CA ILE A 23 0.48 18.23 39.45
C ILE A 23 0.31 18.04 37.94
N GLU A 24 1.17 18.66 37.13
CA GLU A 24 1.23 18.42 35.68
C GLU A 24 2.16 17.24 35.37
N CYS A 25 1.57 16.17 34.81
CA CYS A 25 2.28 15.02 34.26
C CYS A 25 2.47 15.20 32.75
N GLY A 26 3.60 15.78 32.33
CA GLY A 26 3.84 16.07 30.90
C GLY A 26 5.19 16.73 30.63
N PRO A 27 5.62 16.81 29.35
CA PRO A 27 6.96 17.24 28.98
C PRO A 27 7.19 18.76 29.10
N LYS A 28 6.20 19.55 29.51
CA LYS A 28 6.23 21.03 29.62
C LYS A 28 5.43 21.48 30.84
N ARG A 29 5.34 22.80 31.06
CA ARG A 29 4.60 23.44 32.16
C ARG A 29 3.35 24.21 31.68
N VAL A 30 2.65 23.68 30.67
CA VAL A 30 1.55 24.42 30.02
C VAL A 30 0.34 24.45 30.96
N LEU A 31 -0.04 23.30 31.51
CA LEU A 31 -1.19 23.21 32.40
C LEU A 31 -0.93 23.85 33.76
N SER A 32 0.29 23.73 34.30
CA SER A 32 0.73 24.40 35.51
C SER A 32 0.68 25.93 35.35
N ALA A 33 1.08 26.48 34.20
CA ALA A 33 0.98 27.91 33.93
C ALA A 33 -0.48 28.38 33.86
N PHE A 34 -1.36 27.61 33.22
CA PHE A 34 -2.80 27.90 33.21
C PHE A 34 -3.41 27.85 34.61
N ALA A 35 -3.11 26.81 35.39
CA ALA A 35 -3.59 26.70 36.77
C ALA A 35 -3.09 27.87 37.64
N ALA A 36 -1.83 28.28 37.48
CA ALA A 36 -1.28 29.43 38.22
C ALA A 36 -1.98 30.74 37.85
N SER A 37 -2.34 30.91 36.58
CA SER A 37 -3.13 32.06 36.12
C SER A 37 -4.57 32.02 36.66
N THR A 38 -5.23 30.86 36.62
CA THR A 38 -6.61 30.68 37.11
C THR A 38 -6.70 30.96 38.62
N PHE A 39 -5.67 30.57 39.37
CA PHE A 39 -5.66 30.65 40.83
C PHE A 39 -4.87 31.83 41.40
N LYS A 40 -4.54 32.83 40.57
CA LYS A 40 -3.67 33.96 40.96
C LYS A 40 -4.11 34.67 42.26
N ASP A 41 -5.41 34.75 42.51
CA ASP A 41 -5.99 35.44 43.67
C ASP A 41 -6.42 34.48 44.81
N LYS A 42 -6.03 33.20 44.73
CA LYS A 42 -6.36 32.17 45.72
C LYS A 42 -5.13 31.84 46.56
N THR A 43 -5.32 31.63 47.85
CA THR A 43 -4.25 31.27 48.79
C THR A 43 -4.22 29.78 49.08
N GLY A 44 -3.06 29.27 49.51
CA GLY A 44 -2.90 27.87 49.91
C GLY A 44 -2.94 26.86 48.77
N ILE A 45 -2.57 27.27 47.55
CA ILE A 45 -2.50 26.38 46.38
C ILE A 45 -1.04 26.10 46.04
N THR A 46 -0.75 24.83 45.76
CA THR A 46 0.55 24.39 45.27
C THR A 46 0.39 23.80 43.87
N ILE A 47 1.23 24.25 42.93
CA ILE A 47 1.23 23.79 41.55
C ILE A 47 2.62 23.26 41.22
N LEU A 48 2.68 21.98 40.86
CA LEU A 48 3.93 21.28 40.59
C LEU A 48 3.93 20.74 39.16
N SER A 49 5.12 20.51 38.63
CA SER A 49 5.33 19.93 37.30
C SER A 49 6.33 18.79 37.38
N SER A 50 6.13 17.75 36.58
CA SER A 50 6.95 16.53 36.61
C SER A 50 8.16 16.54 35.67
N ASN A 51 8.18 17.43 34.67
CA ASN A 51 9.25 17.46 33.68
C ASN A 51 9.41 18.84 33.03
N HIS A 52 10.65 19.21 32.67
CA HIS A 52 10.94 20.40 31.90
C HIS A 52 12.13 20.15 30.93
N PRO A 53 11.99 20.40 29.61
CA PRO A 53 12.98 19.98 28.62
C PRO A 53 14.36 20.62 28.80
N LYS A 54 14.42 21.80 29.44
CA LYS A 54 15.67 22.54 29.68
C LYS A 54 16.30 22.29 31.06
N ARG A 55 15.56 21.77 32.05
CA ARG A 55 16.11 21.46 33.40
C ARG A 55 16.50 19.99 33.54
N GLY A 56 16.00 19.13 32.65
CA GLY A 56 16.24 17.68 32.68
C GLY A 56 15.19 16.96 33.51
N GLY A 57 14.67 15.84 32.98
CA GLY A 57 13.53 15.13 33.56
C GLY A 57 13.80 14.56 34.96
N ILE A 58 15.00 14.05 35.23
CA ILE A 58 15.36 13.49 36.54
C ILE A 58 15.40 14.57 37.62
N THR A 59 16.02 15.71 37.34
CA THR A 59 16.12 16.83 38.28
C THR A 59 14.74 17.36 38.64
N GLU A 60 13.90 17.60 37.64
CA GLU A 60 12.55 18.13 37.84
C GLU A 60 11.64 17.12 38.56
N PHE A 61 11.80 15.83 38.28
CA PHE A 61 11.08 14.77 38.97
C PHE A 61 11.49 14.65 40.44
N ASN A 62 12.79 14.76 40.74
CA ASN A 62 13.27 14.79 42.13
C ASN A 62 12.78 16.03 42.87
N ASP A 63 12.78 17.20 42.22
CA ASP A 63 12.19 18.43 42.76
C ASP A 63 10.69 18.22 43.09
N LEU A 64 9.92 17.59 42.20
CA LEU A 64 8.51 17.27 42.43
C LEU A 64 8.33 16.39 43.68
N LEU A 65 9.08 15.30 43.80
CA LEU A 65 8.97 14.38 44.94
C LEU A 65 9.35 15.06 46.25
N ALA A 66 10.42 15.87 46.24
CA ALA A 66 10.83 16.66 47.41
C ALA A 66 9.75 17.67 47.83
N ASN A 67 9.09 18.33 46.86
CA ASN A 67 7.98 19.24 47.14
C ASN A 67 6.77 18.49 47.72
N LEU A 68 6.44 17.30 47.21
CA LEU A 68 5.35 16.49 47.77
C LEU A 68 5.64 16.06 49.22
N MET A 69 6.86 15.63 49.51
CA MET A 69 7.27 15.31 50.89
C MET A 69 7.18 16.53 51.81
N ALA A 70 7.64 17.70 51.35
CA ALA A 70 7.58 18.95 52.10
C ALA A 70 6.14 19.41 52.38
N LEU A 71 5.20 19.08 51.47
CA LEU A 71 3.76 19.31 51.65
C LEU A 71 3.08 18.26 52.55
N GLY A 72 3.82 17.27 53.05
CA GLY A 72 3.32 16.24 53.96
C GLY A 72 2.67 15.04 53.27
N PHE A 73 2.88 14.86 51.95
CA PHE A 73 2.46 13.61 51.29
C PHE A 73 3.42 12.48 51.66
N ASP A 74 2.87 11.40 52.21
CA ASP A 74 3.62 10.17 52.46
C ASP A 74 3.86 9.45 51.13
N LEU A 75 5.13 9.40 50.70
CA LEU A 75 5.52 8.74 49.47
C LEU A 75 5.88 7.28 49.78
N ASP A 76 5.09 6.35 49.25
CA ASP A 76 5.40 4.92 49.37
C ASP A 76 6.54 4.53 48.43
N TRP A 77 7.75 4.52 48.97
CA TRP A 77 8.95 4.05 48.27
C TRP A 77 9.02 2.52 48.15
N LYS A 78 8.11 1.79 48.80
CA LYS A 78 7.98 0.32 48.72
C LYS A 78 6.90 -0.11 47.72
N GLY A 79 6.32 0.84 46.97
CA GLY A 79 5.37 0.56 45.91
C GLY A 79 5.91 -0.54 45.01
N LYS A 80 5.17 -1.65 44.90
CA LYS A 80 5.57 -2.76 44.02
C LYS A 80 5.62 -2.24 42.59
N HIS A 81 6.71 -2.55 41.89
CA HIS A 81 6.79 -2.34 40.44
C HIS A 81 5.50 -2.93 39.81
N PRO A 82 4.87 -2.29 38.82
CA PRO A 82 3.66 -2.83 38.18
C PRO A 82 3.82 -4.29 37.71
N GLU A 83 5.05 -4.69 37.43
CA GLU A 83 5.47 -6.03 37.01
C GLU A 83 5.60 -7.04 38.17
N GLN A 84 5.69 -6.58 39.41
CA GLN A 84 5.83 -7.38 40.63
C GLN A 84 4.56 -7.38 41.49
N GLY A 85 3.39 -7.32 40.84
CA GLY A 85 2.09 -7.49 41.50
C GLY A 85 1.51 -6.22 42.16
N GLY A 86 1.95 -5.03 41.75
CA GLY A 86 1.26 -3.77 42.04
C GLY A 86 0.14 -3.54 41.02
N GLY A 87 -1.11 -3.48 41.47
CA GLY A 87 -2.26 -3.26 40.58
C GLY A 87 -2.34 -1.83 40.05
N PHE A 88 -1.66 -1.54 38.94
CA PHE A 88 -1.92 -0.36 38.11
C PHE A 88 -1.63 -0.64 36.63
N PHE A 89 -2.60 -0.34 35.76
CA PHE A 89 -2.49 -0.53 34.31
C PHE A 89 -2.22 0.81 33.61
N ASN A 90 -1.02 0.98 33.04
CA ASN A 90 -0.73 2.02 32.06
C ASN A 90 0.21 1.47 30.96
N PRO A 91 -0.27 1.29 29.72
CA PRO A 91 0.48 0.62 28.65
C PRO A 91 1.68 1.42 28.11
N TYR A 92 1.87 2.68 28.50
CA TYR A 92 2.95 3.52 27.98
C TYR A 92 4.22 3.56 28.85
N TYR A 93 4.17 3.05 30.10
CA TYR A 93 5.29 3.18 31.04
C TYR A 93 6.38 2.09 30.89
N LEU A 94 6.03 0.95 30.28
CA LEU A 94 6.94 -0.20 30.06
C LEU A 94 8.13 0.11 29.14
N GLN A 95 8.07 1.18 28.34
CA GLN A 95 9.10 1.48 27.34
C GLN A 95 10.23 2.40 27.86
N TRP A 96 10.03 3.09 28.98
CA TRP A 96 10.96 4.14 29.43
C TRP A 96 11.91 3.69 30.56
N SER A 97 11.45 2.90 31.54
CA SER A 97 12.29 2.47 32.68
C SER A 97 13.32 1.40 32.30
N VAL A 98 13.08 0.65 31.22
CA VAL A 98 13.97 -0.44 30.77
C VAL A 98 15.26 0.09 30.14
N ASN A 99 15.32 1.38 29.75
CA ASN A 99 16.46 1.93 29.00
C ASN A 99 17.46 2.76 29.83
N SER A 100 17.24 2.97 31.14
CA SER A 100 18.05 3.92 31.93
C SER A 100 18.69 3.35 33.20
N GLY A 101 18.51 2.06 33.51
CA GLY A 101 19.10 1.43 34.69
C GLY A 101 20.14 0.37 34.35
N GLN A 102 21.42 0.71 34.54
CA GLN A 102 22.61 -0.15 34.73
C GLN A 102 23.69 -0.08 33.64
N TRP A 103 24.46 1.01 33.70
CA TRP A 103 25.91 0.96 33.51
C TRP A 103 26.56 0.63 34.87
N THR A 104 26.91 -0.63 35.09
CA THR A 104 27.91 -1.03 36.10
C THR A 104 28.74 -2.17 35.53
N ALA A 105 30.05 -1.99 35.57
CA ALA A 105 31.04 -2.90 35.04
C ALA A 105 31.08 -4.22 35.81
N GLY A 106 31.23 -5.33 35.07
CA GLY A 106 31.69 -6.61 35.60
C GLY A 106 30.60 -7.51 36.16
N GLU A 107 29.78 -8.10 35.31
CA GLU A 107 29.11 -9.38 35.55
C GLU A 107 28.70 -9.95 34.18
N GLU A 108 29.24 -11.10 33.80
CA GLU A 108 28.76 -11.87 32.64
C GLU A 108 27.29 -12.21 32.87
N ARG A 109 26.38 -11.62 32.08
CA ARG A 109 24.98 -12.01 32.06
C ARG A 109 24.60 -12.47 30.67
N GLU A 110 24.14 -13.71 30.62
CA GLU A 110 23.34 -14.29 29.54
C GLU A 110 22.19 -13.33 29.19
N ASN A 111 22.35 -12.60 28.10
CA ASN A 111 21.33 -11.75 27.52
C ASN A 111 20.30 -12.61 26.79
N VAL A 112 19.27 -13.07 27.49
CA VAL A 112 18.04 -13.57 26.85
C VAL A 112 16.93 -12.56 27.12
N SER A 113 16.84 -11.56 26.23
CA SER A 113 15.61 -10.78 26.06
C SER A 113 14.45 -11.74 25.78
N SER A 114 13.36 -11.63 26.53
CA SER A 114 12.14 -12.43 26.36
C SER A 114 11.45 -12.21 25.00
N ALA A 115 11.84 -11.19 24.24
CA ALA A 115 11.41 -11.00 22.86
C ALA A 115 12.23 -11.83 21.85
N ASN A 116 13.50 -12.14 22.17
CA ASN A 116 14.38 -12.92 21.29
C ASN A 116 14.07 -14.43 21.35
N SER A 117 13.48 -14.93 22.44
CA SER A 117 13.06 -16.34 22.54
C SER A 117 11.68 -16.62 21.95
N ALA A 118 10.92 -15.59 21.59
CA ALA A 118 9.55 -15.71 21.08
C ALA A 118 9.50 -15.93 19.57
N LEU A 119 10.54 -15.53 18.84
CA LEU A 119 10.60 -15.65 17.38
C LEU A 119 11.44 -16.89 17.06
N ASN A 120 10.76 -17.89 16.51
CA ASN A 120 11.27 -19.25 16.37
C ASN A 120 12.30 -19.31 15.22
N THR A 121 13.58 -19.22 15.55
CA THR A 121 14.69 -19.17 14.56
C THR A 121 15.19 -20.54 14.14
N ASP A 122 14.99 -21.55 14.98
CA ASP A 122 15.23 -22.95 14.65
C ASP A 122 13.92 -23.66 14.39
N HIS A 123 13.97 -24.73 13.60
CA HIS A 123 12.87 -25.70 13.44
C HIS A 123 12.43 -26.37 14.77
N SER A 124 12.95 -25.92 15.92
CA SER A 124 12.54 -26.31 17.26
C SER A 124 11.15 -25.77 17.58
N PRO A 125 10.32 -26.48 18.36
CA PRO A 125 9.03 -25.96 18.80
C PRO A 125 9.21 -24.74 19.70
N LEU A 126 8.27 -23.79 19.64
CA LEU A 126 8.14 -22.69 20.61
C LEU A 126 8.38 -23.20 22.02
N THR A 127 9.11 -22.46 22.85
CA THR A 127 9.20 -22.80 24.27
C THR A 127 7.78 -22.94 24.83
N THR A 128 7.55 -23.91 25.71
CA THR A 128 6.19 -24.22 26.21
C THR A 128 5.50 -22.99 26.81
N ALA A 129 6.27 -22.07 27.40
CA ALA A 129 5.79 -20.79 27.91
C ALA A 129 5.31 -19.84 26.81
N ASN A 130 6.05 -19.71 25.70
CA ASN A 130 5.69 -18.83 24.58
C ASN A 130 4.48 -19.37 23.80
N ALA A 131 4.40 -20.69 23.63
CA ALA A 131 3.22 -21.33 23.05
C ALA A 131 1.97 -21.12 23.94
N ALA A 132 2.10 -21.25 25.26
CA ALA A 132 1.02 -21.00 26.20
C ALA A 132 0.58 -19.52 26.21
N PHE A 133 1.53 -18.58 26.14
CA PHE A 133 1.24 -17.15 26.02
C PHE A 133 0.50 -16.83 24.72
N ALA A 134 1.02 -17.30 23.59
CA ALA A 134 0.41 -17.12 22.27
C ALA A 134 -1.03 -17.65 22.25
N ALA A 135 -1.25 -18.88 22.72
CA ALA A 135 -2.58 -19.47 22.81
C ALA A 135 -3.52 -18.71 23.74
N ARG A 136 -3.02 -18.23 24.90
CA ARG A 136 -3.83 -17.52 25.89
C ARG A 136 -4.29 -16.14 25.41
N TYR A 137 -3.43 -15.41 24.69
CA TYR A 137 -3.68 -14.03 24.29
C TYR A 137 -3.99 -13.86 22.80
N GLY A 138 -3.97 -14.95 22.03
CA GLY A 138 -4.26 -14.95 20.60
C GLY A 138 -3.16 -14.34 19.75
N PHE A 139 -1.89 -14.37 20.17
CA PHE A 139 -0.77 -13.95 19.33
C PHE A 139 -0.30 -15.09 18.42
N ASN A 140 0.31 -14.74 17.30
CA ASN A 140 0.93 -15.67 16.38
C ASN A 140 2.44 -15.44 16.28
N PHE A 141 3.21 -16.42 16.75
CA PHE A 141 4.67 -16.44 16.65
C PHE A 141 5.21 -17.37 15.56
N ASN A 142 4.33 -18.04 14.81
CA ASN A 142 4.74 -18.84 13.66
C ASN A 142 5.32 -17.94 12.56
N ASN A 143 6.15 -18.50 11.69
CA ASN A 143 6.60 -17.78 10.51
C ASN A 143 5.42 -17.38 9.61
N ILE A 144 5.59 -16.27 8.88
CA ILE A 144 4.60 -15.79 7.93
C ILE A 144 5.08 -16.12 6.52
N ALA A 145 4.24 -16.85 5.80
CA ALA A 145 4.47 -17.25 4.43
C ALA A 145 3.85 -16.25 3.46
N VAL A 146 4.58 -15.95 2.38
CA VAL A 146 3.97 -15.48 1.12
C VAL A 146 3.61 -16.74 0.34
N SER A 147 2.33 -17.08 0.32
CA SER A 147 1.88 -18.33 -0.29
C SER A 147 1.48 -18.17 -1.75
N GLY A 148 0.99 -16.99 -2.17
CA GLY A 148 0.65 -16.72 -3.56
C GLY A 148 0.89 -15.28 -3.96
N ILE A 149 1.24 -15.06 -5.22
CA ILE A 149 1.44 -13.74 -5.82
C ILE A 149 0.75 -13.64 -7.18
N ALA A 150 0.39 -12.43 -7.59
CA ALA A 150 -0.06 -12.11 -8.93
C ALA A 150 0.33 -10.68 -9.30
N GLY A 151 0.74 -10.47 -10.54
CA GLY A 151 0.99 -9.14 -11.10
C GLY A 151 0.19 -8.94 -12.37
N GLY A 152 -0.45 -7.78 -12.49
CA GLY A 152 -0.94 -7.24 -13.75
C GLY A 152 0.04 -6.16 -14.22
N ALA A 153 0.75 -6.42 -15.32
CA ALA A 153 1.83 -5.57 -15.78
C ALA A 153 1.38 -4.62 -16.92
N PRO A 154 2.01 -3.44 -17.04
CA PRO A 154 1.75 -2.54 -18.16
C PRO A 154 2.03 -3.16 -19.54
N GLY A 155 1.50 -2.51 -20.58
CA GLY A 155 1.70 -2.81 -21.99
C GLY A 155 0.39 -2.90 -22.76
N THR A 156 0.05 -1.88 -23.55
CA THR A 156 -1.24 -1.81 -24.27
C THR A 156 -1.40 -2.87 -25.37
N TRP A 157 -0.29 -3.46 -25.83
CA TRP A 157 -0.25 -4.46 -26.89
C TRP A 157 -0.77 -5.83 -26.48
N ASP A 158 -0.97 -6.09 -25.18
CA ASP A 158 -1.41 -7.41 -24.69
C ASP A 158 -2.28 -7.26 -23.42
N LYS A 159 -2.69 -8.39 -22.84
CA LYS A 159 -3.47 -8.46 -21.62
C LYS A 159 -2.69 -7.94 -20.41
N LEU A 160 -3.41 -7.32 -19.49
CA LEU A 160 -2.90 -6.91 -18.19
C LEU A 160 -2.34 -8.11 -17.41
N PHE A 161 -3.12 -9.20 -17.34
CA PHE A 161 -2.76 -10.45 -16.69
C PHE A 161 -2.35 -11.53 -17.70
N ARG A 162 -1.38 -11.22 -18.54
CA ARG A 162 -0.76 -12.20 -19.45
C ARG A 162 0.19 -13.14 -18.71
N GLU A 163 0.37 -14.34 -19.23
CA GLU A 163 1.31 -15.32 -18.68
C GLU A 163 2.75 -14.78 -18.72
N HIS A 164 3.56 -15.19 -17.74
CA HIS A 164 4.98 -14.83 -17.64
C HIS A 164 5.30 -13.33 -17.57
N ASN A 165 4.33 -12.45 -17.33
CA ASN A 165 4.59 -11.00 -17.31
C ASN A 165 5.63 -10.56 -16.26
N LEU A 166 5.72 -11.24 -15.11
CA LEU A 166 6.76 -10.98 -14.11
C LEU A 166 8.14 -11.38 -14.65
N ASP A 167 8.24 -12.47 -15.40
CA ASP A 167 9.48 -12.94 -16.02
C ASP A 167 9.95 -11.98 -17.12
N GLU A 168 9.02 -11.39 -17.88
CA GLU A 168 9.32 -10.34 -18.85
C GLU A 168 9.99 -9.13 -18.18
N ILE A 169 9.53 -8.74 -16.98
CA ILE A 169 10.12 -7.65 -16.21
C ILE A 169 11.52 -8.03 -15.72
N LEU A 170 11.71 -9.26 -15.23
CA LEU A 170 13.02 -9.76 -14.81
C LEU A 170 14.01 -9.86 -15.98
N ALA A 171 13.51 -10.12 -17.19
CA ALA A 171 14.29 -10.08 -18.43
C ALA A 171 14.57 -8.66 -18.94
N GLY A 172 14.05 -7.61 -18.29
CA GLY A 172 14.26 -6.22 -18.68
C GLY A 172 13.45 -5.77 -19.89
N LYS A 173 12.29 -6.40 -20.16
CA LYS A 173 11.38 -5.97 -21.24
C LYS A 173 10.81 -4.60 -20.94
N ASN A 174 11.09 -3.61 -21.78
CA ASN A 174 10.51 -2.27 -21.65
C ASN A 174 8.99 -2.30 -21.83
N MET A 175 8.27 -1.67 -20.89
CA MET A 175 6.82 -1.52 -20.93
C MET A 175 6.34 -0.06 -21.05
N ILE A 176 7.27 0.87 -21.22
CA ILE A 176 6.99 2.30 -21.35
C ILE A 176 6.71 2.62 -22.82
N GLU A 177 5.63 3.36 -23.07
CA GLU A 177 5.12 3.70 -24.40
C GLU A 177 4.94 5.21 -24.58
N PRO A 178 5.00 5.71 -25.83
CA PRO A 178 4.58 7.06 -26.16
C PRO A 178 3.11 7.31 -25.84
N ILE A 179 2.82 8.51 -25.32
CA ILE A 179 1.46 9.02 -25.14
C ILE A 179 0.98 9.62 -26.47
N PRO A 180 -0.23 9.26 -26.94
CA PRO A 180 -0.82 9.83 -28.16
C PRO A 180 -0.82 11.37 -28.16
N MET A 181 -0.69 11.98 -29.34
CA MET A 181 -0.57 13.45 -29.46
C MET A 181 -1.81 14.18 -28.94
N ASP A 182 -3.01 13.69 -29.28
CA ASP A 182 -4.29 14.23 -28.81
C ASP A 182 -4.42 14.18 -27.28
N TRP A 183 -3.81 13.16 -26.65
CA TRP A 183 -3.77 13.02 -25.20
C TRP A 183 -2.81 14.03 -24.57
N ARG A 184 -1.67 14.31 -25.21
CA ARG A 184 -0.71 15.34 -24.78
C ARG A 184 -1.31 16.75 -24.86
N GLU A 185 -2.07 17.04 -25.91
CA GLU A 185 -2.79 18.31 -26.07
C GLU A 185 -3.82 18.54 -24.94
N LYS A 186 -4.54 17.49 -24.53
CA LYS A 186 -5.48 17.59 -23.40
C LYS A 186 -4.82 17.89 -22.06
N GLN A 187 -3.57 17.45 -21.87
CA GLN A 187 -2.80 17.77 -20.66
C GLN A 187 -2.57 19.28 -20.57
N ILE A 188 -2.12 19.93 -21.66
CA ILE A 188 -1.66 21.33 -21.64
C ILE A 188 -2.79 22.37 -21.62
N ASP A 189 -4.01 22.00 -22.04
CA ASP A 189 -5.21 22.86 -22.06
C ASP A 189 -5.67 23.34 -20.66
N LYS A 190 -5.01 22.89 -19.59
CA LYS A 190 -5.34 23.26 -18.21
C LYS A 190 -4.62 24.50 -17.68
N ASN A 191 -4.04 25.33 -18.57
CA ASN A 191 -3.27 26.53 -18.23
C ASN A 191 -2.18 26.25 -17.18
N ILE A 192 -1.43 25.17 -17.37
CA ILE A 192 -0.48 24.69 -16.38
C ILE A 192 0.65 25.71 -16.18
N ILE A 193 0.96 25.97 -14.92
CA ILE A 193 2.13 26.73 -14.50
C ILE A 193 3.11 25.75 -13.85
N ARG A 194 4.33 25.66 -14.38
CA ARG A 194 5.38 24.74 -13.93
C ARG A 194 6.51 25.50 -13.26
N VAL A 195 6.98 24.98 -12.13
CA VAL A 195 8.24 25.40 -11.54
C VAL A 195 9.40 24.75 -12.30
N ILE A 196 10.17 25.56 -13.02
CA ILE A 196 11.42 25.14 -13.66
C ILE A 196 12.54 25.28 -12.63
N LYS A 197 13.14 24.14 -12.26
CA LYS A 197 14.22 24.09 -11.28
C LYS A 197 15.55 24.43 -11.95
N SER A 198 16.15 25.58 -11.63
CA SER A 198 17.54 25.86 -12.01
C SER A 198 18.52 25.06 -11.15
N PRO A 199 19.64 24.56 -11.73
CA PRO A 199 20.77 24.01 -10.97
C PRO A 199 21.36 25.00 -9.96
N THR A 200 21.20 26.31 -10.19
CA THR A 200 21.71 27.39 -9.31
C THR A 200 20.77 27.75 -8.16
N GLY A 201 19.61 27.08 -8.02
CA GLY A 201 18.64 27.34 -6.96
C GLY A 201 17.63 28.45 -7.25
N ASN A 202 17.85 29.29 -8.27
CA ASN A 202 16.87 30.28 -8.74
C ASN A 202 15.79 29.59 -9.58
N HIS A 203 14.72 29.13 -8.93
CA HIS A 203 13.58 28.53 -9.61
C HIS A 203 12.79 29.59 -10.39
N SER A 204 12.42 29.29 -11.63
CA SER A 204 11.52 30.14 -12.42
C SER A 204 10.17 29.46 -12.55
N ILE A 205 9.13 30.27 -12.75
CA ILE A 205 7.78 29.79 -13.00
C ILE A 205 7.49 30.05 -14.48
N ALA A 206 7.13 29.01 -15.22
CA ALA A 206 6.82 29.10 -16.64
C ALA A 206 5.45 28.50 -16.93
N LYS A 207 4.71 29.13 -17.85
CA LYS A 207 3.50 28.53 -18.41
C LYS A 207 3.92 27.39 -19.34
N ILE A 208 3.20 26.27 -19.26
CA ILE A 208 3.26 25.22 -20.27
C ILE A 208 2.18 25.52 -21.30
N ASP A 209 2.57 25.80 -22.54
CA ASP A 209 1.65 26.17 -23.63
C ASP A 209 1.87 25.37 -24.92
N SER A 210 2.81 24.40 -24.90
CA SER A 210 3.07 23.49 -26.02
C SER A 210 2.99 22.01 -25.61
N ALA A 211 2.47 21.17 -26.50
CA ALA A 211 2.40 19.72 -26.31
C ALA A 211 3.79 19.07 -26.25
N ASP A 212 4.82 19.75 -26.75
CA ASP A 212 6.22 19.34 -26.64
C ASP A 212 6.74 19.43 -25.20
N GLN A 213 6.05 20.15 -24.33
CA GLN A 213 6.37 20.28 -22.91
C GLN A 213 5.50 19.38 -22.02
N ALA A 214 4.57 18.61 -22.60
CA ALA A 214 3.73 17.64 -21.91
C ALA A 214 4.52 16.39 -21.48
N ILE A 215 3.90 15.53 -20.68
CA ILE A 215 4.45 14.19 -20.44
C ILE A 215 4.26 13.38 -21.72
N LYS A 216 5.34 12.76 -22.21
CA LYS A 216 5.36 12.07 -23.51
C LYS A 216 5.38 10.56 -23.39
N LEU A 217 5.70 10.03 -22.22
CA LEU A 217 5.89 8.61 -21.97
C LEU A 217 5.06 8.15 -20.77
N SER A 218 4.46 6.97 -20.87
CA SER A 218 3.83 6.27 -19.74
C SER A 218 3.79 4.78 -19.98
N ALA A 219 3.82 4.00 -18.91
CA ALA A 219 3.60 2.55 -18.97
C ALA A 219 2.12 2.25 -18.72
N ARG A 220 1.34 2.16 -19.79
CA ARG A 220 -0.12 2.13 -19.71
C ARG A 220 -0.64 0.71 -19.46
N LYS A 221 -1.82 0.61 -18.85
CA LYS A 221 -2.47 -0.68 -18.55
C LYS A 221 -2.71 -1.51 -19.82
N GLY A 222 -2.49 -2.81 -19.74
CA GLY A 222 -2.90 -3.75 -20.78
C GLY A 222 -4.41 -3.92 -20.94
N GLN A 223 -4.80 -4.71 -21.93
CA GLN A 223 -6.19 -5.09 -22.17
C GLN A 223 -6.73 -5.89 -20.99
N PHE A 224 -7.97 -5.62 -20.59
CA PHE A 224 -8.55 -6.25 -19.40
C PHE A 224 -10.08 -6.21 -19.43
N ASP A 225 -10.69 -7.37 -19.25
CA ASP A 225 -12.15 -7.55 -19.14
C ASP A 225 -12.45 -8.53 -17.99
N ILE A 226 -12.84 -8.01 -16.83
CA ILE A 226 -13.09 -8.83 -15.63
C ILE A 226 -14.24 -9.83 -15.81
N GLU A 227 -15.21 -9.54 -16.67
CA GLU A 227 -16.33 -10.44 -16.91
C GLU A 227 -15.86 -11.65 -17.72
N LYS A 228 -15.17 -11.39 -18.84
CA LYS A 228 -14.70 -12.46 -19.73
C LYS A 228 -13.53 -13.26 -19.15
N GLU A 229 -12.68 -12.62 -18.37
CA GLU A 229 -11.45 -13.25 -17.87
C GLU A 229 -11.60 -13.86 -16.47
N PHE A 230 -12.54 -13.36 -15.66
CA PHE A 230 -12.73 -13.77 -14.26
C PHE A 230 -14.16 -14.19 -13.91
N GLY A 231 -15.11 -14.09 -14.86
CA GLY A 231 -16.50 -14.50 -14.64
C GLY A 231 -17.27 -13.60 -13.68
N VAL A 232 -16.79 -12.39 -13.40
CA VAL A 232 -17.50 -11.43 -12.55
C VAL A 232 -18.74 -10.94 -13.29
N PRO A 233 -19.96 -11.19 -12.77
CA PRO A 233 -21.20 -10.83 -13.45
C PRO A 233 -21.29 -9.34 -13.81
N ASN A 234 -21.86 -9.04 -14.98
CA ASN A 234 -21.92 -7.68 -15.51
C ASN A 234 -22.54 -6.65 -14.54
N ASN A 235 -23.55 -7.03 -13.78
CA ASN A 235 -24.18 -6.17 -12.77
C ASN A 235 -23.21 -5.80 -11.63
N ILE A 236 -22.38 -6.74 -11.18
CA ILE A 236 -21.33 -6.49 -10.18
C ILE A 236 -20.21 -5.68 -10.83
N ALA A 237 -19.73 -6.08 -12.01
CA ALA A 237 -18.67 -5.39 -12.73
C ALA A 237 -19.02 -3.92 -13.04
N LYS A 238 -20.30 -3.60 -13.28
CA LYS A 238 -20.79 -2.22 -13.45
C LYS A 238 -20.78 -1.39 -12.17
N ALA A 239 -20.67 -2.00 -11.00
CA ALA A 239 -20.58 -1.32 -9.71
C ALA A 239 -19.13 -1.11 -9.24
N LEU A 240 -18.14 -1.69 -9.94
CA LEU A 240 -16.72 -1.55 -9.65
C LEU A 240 -16.11 -0.38 -10.44
N ASP A 241 -15.26 0.41 -9.78
CA ASP A 241 -14.30 1.27 -10.46
C ASP A 241 -13.29 0.44 -11.28
N SER A 242 -12.67 1.03 -12.30
CA SER A 242 -11.62 0.36 -13.11
C SER A 242 -10.49 -0.20 -12.23
N THR A 243 -10.05 0.58 -11.25
CA THR A 243 -8.99 0.20 -10.30
C THR A 243 -9.43 -0.98 -9.43
N PHE A 244 -10.70 -1.01 -9.02
CA PHE A 244 -11.22 -2.09 -8.18
C PHE A 244 -11.25 -3.40 -8.96
N LYS A 245 -11.66 -3.36 -10.23
CA LYS A 245 -11.66 -4.54 -11.10
C LYS A 245 -10.27 -5.15 -11.21
N MET A 246 -9.25 -4.31 -11.41
CA MET A 246 -7.85 -4.74 -11.50
C MET A 246 -7.39 -5.40 -10.19
N ALA A 247 -7.65 -4.76 -9.04
CA ALA A 247 -7.27 -5.29 -7.73
C ALA A 247 -7.96 -6.62 -7.44
N VAL A 248 -9.28 -6.73 -7.68
CA VAL A 248 -10.06 -7.96 -7.51
C VAL A 248 -9.49 -9.10 -8.35
N ALA A 249 -9.22 -8.86 -9.62
CA ALA A 249 -8.63 -9.85 -10.52
C ALA A 249 -7.26 -10.34 -10.04
N ALA A 250 -6.40 -9.42 -9.57
CA ALA A 250 -5.10 -9.78 -9.01
C ALA A 250 -5.24 -10.64 -7.75
N GLY A 251 -6.21 -10.33 -6.88
CA GLY A 251 -6.52 -11.16 -5.70
C GLY A 251 -6.97 -12.58 -6.04
N ILE A 252 -7.80 -12.75 -7.09
CA ILE A 252 -8.24 -14.07 -7.56
C ILE A 252 -7.04 -14.89 -8.04
N LEU A 253 -6.14 -14.28 -8.83
CA LEU A 253 -4.92 -14.94 -9.29
C LEU A 253 -3.97 -15.29 -8.13
N ALA A 254 -3.85 -14.43 -7.13
CA ALA A 254 -3.02 -14.71 -5.97
C ALA A 254 -3.57 -15.88 -5.12
N LEU A 255 -4.89 -16.01 -4.99
CA LEU A 255 -5.51 -17.18 -4.36
C LEU A 255 -5.26 -18.47 -5.17
N LYS A 256 -5.37 -18.39 -6.50
CA LYS A 256 -5.02 -19.50 -7.41
C LYS A 256 -3.56 -19.93 -7.20
N ASP A 257 -2.62 -18.99 -7.20
CA ASP A 257 -1.19 -19.25 -7.00
C ASP A 257 -0.87 -19.80 -5.60
N ALA A 258 -1.63 -19.38 -4.58
CA ALA A 258 -1.57 -19.91 -3.22
C ALA A 258 -2.10 -21.35 -3.07
N GLY A 259 -2.72 -21.90 -4.11
CA GLY A 259 -3.37 -23.22 -4.10
C GLY A 259 -4.65 -23.25 -3.27
N ILE A 260 -5.37 -22.12 -3.19
CA ILE A 260 -6.60 -21.99 -2.39
C ILE A 260 -7.80 -21.97 -3.33
N PRO A 261 -8.54 -23.08 -3.47
CA PRO A 261 -9.70 -23.13 -4.35
C PRO A 261 -10.95 -22.51 -3.71
N LEU A 262 -11.84 -22.00 -4.55
CA LEU A 262 -13.23 -21.74 -4.17
C LEU A 262 -14.06 -23.03 -4.24
N ILE A 263 -15.12 -23.11 -3.44
CA ILE A 263 -16.14 -24.17 -3.49
C ILE A 263 -17.50 -23.58 -3.86
N HIS A 264 -18.39 -24.42 -4.38
CA HIS A 264 -19.73 -24.00 -4.79
C HIS A 264 -20.71 -24.09 -3.63
N TYR A 265 -21.31 -22.96 -3.26
CA TYR A 265 -22.36 -22.89 -2.26
C TYR A 265 -23.74 -23.06 -2.89
N TYR A 266 -24.67 -23.60 -2.10
CA TYR A 266 -26.05 -23.86 -2.53
C TYR A 266 -27.06 -23.37 -1.50
N LYS A 267 -28.14 -22.80 -2.01
CA LYS A 267 -29.29 -22.39 -1.21
C LYS A 267 -30.40 -23.43 -1.28
N LYS A 268 -30.94 -23.81 -0.12
CA LYS A 268 -32.10 -24.71 -0.04
C LYS A 268 -33.37 -23.97 -0.47
N THR A 269 -34.13 -24.56 -1.39
CA THR A 269 -35.43 -24.03 -1.85
C THR A 269 -36.53 -24.37 -0.87
N THR A 270 -37.64 -23.62 -0.93
CA THR A 270 -38.87 -23.91 -0.16
C THR A 270 -39.45 -25.30 -0.46
N THR A 271 -39.17 -25.83 -1.65
CA THR A 271 -39.56 -27.18 -2.10
C THR A 271 -38.58 -28.28 -1.67
N GLY A 272 -37.53 -27.95 -0.91
CA GLY A 272 -36.54 -28.91 -0.40
C GLY A 272 -35.38 -29.25 -1.34
N GLY A 273 -35.38 -28.70 -2.55
CA GLY A 273 -34.26 -28.79 -3.51
C GLY A 273 -33.11 -27.83 -3.17
N TYR A 274 -32.05 -27.86 -3.96
CA TYR A 274 -30.88 -27.00 -3.78
C TYR A 274 -30.48 -26.32 -5.08
N LEU A 275 -30.36 -24.99 -5.04
CA LEU A 275 -29.95 -24.17 -6.19
C LEU A 275 -28.52 -23.67 -5.99
N PRO A 276 -27.67 -23.72 -7.05
CA PRO A 276 -26.39 -23.02 -7.08
C PRO A 276 -26.54 -21.57 -6.63
N GLU A 277 -25.65 -21.10 -5.75
CA GLU A 277 -25.67 -19.72 -5.27
C GLU A 277 -24.42 -18.96 -5.69
N LYS A 278 -23.24 -19.34 -5.19
CA LYS A 278 -21.98 -18.62 -5.44
C LYS A 278 -20.76 -19.50 -5.25
N TRP A 279 -19.66 -19.10 -5.88
CA TRP A 279 -18.33 -19.62 -5.59
C TRP A 279 -17.69 -18.77 -4.50
N ALA A 280 -17.19 -19.39 -3.43
CA ALA A 280 -16.54 -18.67 -2.34
C ALA A 280 -15.52 -19.56 -1.62
N LEU A 281 -14.69 -18.97 -0.76
CA LEU A 281 -13.78 -19.68 0.11
C LEU A 281 -14.57 -20.62 1.02
N PRO A 282 -14.05 -21.83 1.29
CA PRO A 282 -14.57 -22.68 2.36
C PRO A 282 -14.69 -21.92 3.68
N GLU A 283 -15.74 -22.21 4.45
CA GLU A 283 -16.10 -21.39 5.60
C GLU A 283 -14.98 -21.24 6.66
N ALA A 284 -14.27 -22.33 6.94
CA ALA A 284 -13.13 -22.30 7.87
C ALA A 284 -12.04 -21.32 7.40
N LEU A 285 -11.78 -21.26 6.10
CA LEU A 285 -10.82 -20.32 5.52
C LEU A 285 -11.39 -18.90 5.47
N ALA A 286 -12.67 -18.77 5.08
CA ALA A 286 -13.36 -17.49 4.99
C ALA A 286 -13.34 -16.71 6.31
N ASN A 287 -13.63 -17.38 7.44
CA ASN A 287 -13.66 -16.78 8.77
C ASN A 287 -12.30 -16.25 9.23
N GLU A 288 -11.20 -16.75 8.66
CA GLU A 288 -9.83 -16.43 9.08
C GLU A 288 -9.07 -15.58 8.05
N THR A 289 -9.73 -15.23 6.94
CA THR A 289 -9.13 -14.49 5.83
C THR A 289 -9.53 -13.02 5.90
N GLY A 290 -8.56 -12.14 6.17
CA GLY A 290 -8.70 -10.70 6.02
C GLY A 290 -8.35 -10.23 4.60
N VAL A 291 -8.71 -8.99 4.28
CA VAL A 291 -8.45 -8.38 2.98
C VAL A 291 -7.90 -6.96 3.15
N ILE A 292 -6.84 -6.61 2.44
CA ILE A 292 -6.34 -5.23 2.39
C ILE A 292 -6.35 -4.76 0.95
N PHE A 293 -7.01 -3.64 0.68
CA PHE A 293 -6.93 -2.95 -0.60
C PHE A 293 -5.90 -1.81 -0.52
N ALA A 294 -4.87 -1.85 -1.35
CA ALA A 294 -3.86 -0.78 -1.43
C ALA A 294 -3.97 -0.01 -2.76
N SER A 295 -4.11 1.32 -2.67
CA SER A 295 -4.17 2.20 -3.85
C SER A 295 -3.90 3.64 -3.44
N ALA A 296 -3.06 4.34 -4.21
CA ALA A 296 -2.81 5.76 -4.02
C ALA A 296 -3.92 6.62 -4.64
N PHE A 297 -4.48 6.17 -5.76
CA PHE A 297 -5.48 6.89 -6.55
C PHE A 297 -6.72 6.04 -6.81
N PRO A 298 -7.43 5.61 -5.75
CA PRO A 298 -8.66 4.85 -5.95
C PRO A 298 -9.71 5.75 -6.61
N ILE A 299 -10.74 5.16 -7.25
CA ILE A 299 -12.00 5.79 -7.70
C ILE A 299 -11.95 6.87 -8.79
N LEU A 300 -10.76 7.36 -9.18
CA LEU A 300 -10.66 8.57 -10.01
C LEU A 300 -11.38 8.43 -11.34
N GLU A 301 -11.27 7.27 -11.99
CA GLU A 301 -11.93 7.00 -13.27
C GLU A 301 -13.44 7.20 -13.16
N SER A 302 -14.07 6.57 -12.17
CA SER A 302 -15.52 6.63 -11.96
C SER A 302 -15.98 8.03 -11.57
N LEU A 303 -15.26 8.70 -10.67
CA LEU A 303 -15.63 10.06 -10.24
C LEU A 303 -15.54 11.06 -11.38
N ILE A 304 -14.43 11.05 -12.13
CA ILE A 304 -14.25 11.95 -13.27
C ILE A 304 -15.28 11.64 -14.36
N SER A 305 -15.53 10.37 -14.67
CA SER A 305 -16.52 9.97 -15.68
C SER A 305 -17.94 10.41 -15.32
N GLU A 306 -18.35 10.28 -14.05
CA GLU A 306 -19.68 10.70 -13.61
C GLU A 306 -19.85 12.22 -13.70
N VAL A 307 -18.86 12.97 -13.19
CA VAL A 307 -18.87 14.44 -13.22
C VAL A 307 -18.82 14.95 -14.67
N ALA A 308 -17.88 14.45 -15.47
CA ALA A 308 -17.76 14.82 -16.87
C ALA A 308 -19.02 14.46 -17.66
N GLY A 309 -19.64 13.30 -17.40
CA GLY A 309 -20.91 12.90 -17.99
C GLY A 309 -22.03 13.89 -17.70
N TYR A 310 -22.20 14.31 -16.43
CA TYR A 310 -23.19 15.30 -16.03
C TYR A 310 -22.95 16.67 -16.69
N PHE A 311 -21.73 17.18 -16.65
CA PHE A 311 -21.40 18.48 -17.24
C PHE A 311 -21.50 18.45 -18.76
N ASN A 312 -21.06 17.37 -19.41
CA ASN A 312 -21.25 17.16 -20.83
C ASN A 312 -22.73 17.15 -21.17
N TYR A 313 -23.60 16.48 -20.41
CA TYR A 313 -25.04 16.55 -20.66
C TYR A 313 -25.63 17.94 -20.41
N LYS A 314 -25.31 18.57 -19.27
CA LYS A 314 -25.88 19.86 -18.86
C LYS A 314 -25.47 21.00 -19.80
N TYR A 315 -24.29 20.92 -20.37
CA TYR A 315 -23.69 21.98 -21.18
C TYR A 315 -23.36 21.57 -22.62
N ARG A 316 -23.66 20.32 -23.05
CA ARG A 316 -23.66 19.96 -24.48
C ARG A 316 -24.81 20.71 -25.16
N GLY A 317 -24.43 21.62 -26.02
CA GLY A 317 -25.25 22.14 -27.11
C GLY A 317 -26.43 23.00 -26.66
N LYS A 318 -26.28 24.31 -26.85
CA LYS A 318 -27.41 25.08 -27.38
C LYS A 318 -27.96 24.36 -28.62
N THR A 319 -29.27 24.24 -28.76
CA THR A 319 -29.90 23.52 -29.89
C THR A 319 -29.38 24.06 -31.24
N ALA A 320 -29.45 23.26 -32.31
CA ALA A 320 -29.10 23.75 -33.65
C ALA A 320 -29.80 25.09 -33.96
N ALA A 321 -31.06 25.23 -33.54
CA ALA A 321 -31.82 26.47 -33.62
C ALA A 321 -31.17 27.63 -32.84
N GLN A 322 -30.68 27.41 -31.62
CA GLN A 322 -29.99 28.44 -30.82
C GLN A 322 -28.60 28.81 -31.36
N MET A 323 -27.90 27.87 -32.02
CA MET A 323 -26.64 28.16 -32.72
C MET A 323 -26.88 28.92 -34.02
N TRP A 324 -27.93 28.57 -34.76
CA TRP A 324 -28.41 29.32 -35.91
C TRP A 324 -28.89 30.73 -35.51
N GLU A 325 -29.53 30.88 -34.37
CA GLU A 325 -29.96 32.17 -33.83
C GLU A 325 -28.76 33.08 -33.50
N VAL A 326 -27.72 32.53 -32.86
CA VAL A 326 -26.47 33.27 -32.61
C VAL A 326 -25.76 33.61 -33.92
N TYR A 327 -25.69 32.66 -34.87
CA TYR A 327 -25.11 32.86 -36.20
C TYR A 327 -25.85 33.96 -36.97
N ASP A 328 -27.18 33.88 -37.05
CA ASP A 328 -28.03 34.85 -37.76
C ASP A 328 -27.94 36.23 -37.12
N ASN A 329 -27.79 36.33 -35.79
CA ASN A 329 -27.60 37.59 -35.08
C ASN A 329 -26.21 38.21 -35.35
N ILE A 330 -25.17 37.40 -35.53
CA ILE A 330 -23.82 37.87 -35.89
C ILE A 330 -23.75 38.26 -37.37
N ILE A 331 -24.27 37.43 -38.26
CA ILE A 331 -24.24 37.64 -39.71
C ILE A 331 -25.18 38.76 -40.14
N GLY A 332 -26.31 38.93 -39.45
CA GLY A 332 -27.24 40.04 -39.67
C GLY A 332 -26.63 41.42 -39.46
N LYS A 333 -25.49 41.51 -38.75
CA LYS A 333 -24.73 42.75 -38.54
C LYS A 333 -23.74 43.07 -39.67
N LEU A 334 -23.58 42.18 -40.65
CA LEU A 334 -22.72 42.42 -41.81
C LEU A 334 -23.50 43.14 -42.91
N GLU A 335 -23.01 44.29 -43.38
CA GLU A 335 -23.71 45.12 -44.36
C GLU A 335 -23.76 44.47 -45.76
N ASN A 336 -22.67 43.80 -46.18
CA ASN A 336 -22.52 43.27 -47.55
C ASN A 336 -23.30 41.96 -47.79
N PRO A 337 -24.30 41.94 -48.69
CA PRO A 337 -25.15 40.77 -48.95
C PRO A 337 -24.39 39.56 -49.53
N LYS A 338 -23.36 39.78 -50.36
CA LYS A 338 -22.57 38.69 -50.96
C LYS A 338 -21.74 37.94 -49.92
N ASN A 339 -21.18 38.66 -48.95
CA ASN A 339 -20.39 38.05 -47.87
C ASN A 339 -21.27 37.26 -46.91
N ARG A 340 -22.48 37.77 -46.59
CA ARG A 340 -23.48 37.04 -45.80
C ARG A 340 -23.87 35.71 -46.46
N ALA A 341 -24.13 35.74 -47.76
CA ALA A 341 -24.47 34.54 -48.52
C ALA A 341 -23.32 33.52 -48.58
N ALA A 342 -22.07 33.99 -48.79
CA ALA A 342 -20.90 33.12 -48.82
C ALA A 342 -20.60 32.47 -47.45
N LEU A 343 -20.69 33.23 -46.37
CA LEU A 343 -20.54 32.71 -45.00
C LEU A 343 -21.66 31.74 -44.65
N ARG A 344 -22.90 32.00 -45.09
CA ARG A 344 -24.04 31.10 -44.85
C ARG A 344 -23.87 29.80 -45.60
N ALA A 345 -23.50 29.83 -46.87
CA ALA A 345 -23.21 28.64 -47.65
C ALA A 345 -22.04 27.83 -47.06
N TRP A 346 -20.99 28.50 -46.56
CA TRP A 346 -19.89 27.83 -45.87
C TRP A 346 -20.35 27.20 -44.55
N MET A 347 -21.14 27.91 -43.74
CA MET A 347 -21.65 27.40 -42.47
C MET A 347 -22.57 26.21 -42.73
N GLU A 348 -23.54 26.31 -43.64
CA GLU A 348 -24.45 25.21 -44.03
C GLU A 348 -23.70 23.97 -44.53
N GLN A 349 -22.61 24.13 -45.31
CA GLN A 349 -21.78 23.01 -45.77
C GLN A 349 -20.92 22.36 -44.68
N ASN A 350 -20.69 23.02 -43.55
CA ASN A 350 -19.79 22.55 -42.49
C ASN A 350 -20.51 22.31 -41.14
N PHE A 351 -21.75 22.77 -40.98
CA PHE A 351 -22.54 22.69 -39.75
C PHE A 351 -22.82 21.24 -39.32
N ASP A 352 -23.12 20.36 -40.30
CA ASP A 352 -23.40 18.94 -40.04
C ASP A 352 -22.13 18.12 -39.78
N LYS A 353 -20.94 18.60 -40.18
CA LYS A 353 -19.66 17.90 -39.92
C LYS A 353 -19.24 17.94 -38.45
N THR A 354 -19.83 18.83 -37.66
CA THR A 354 -19.66 18.93 -36.20
C THR A 354 -20.72 18.15 -35.41
N ARG A 355 -21.64 17.48 -36.08
CA ARG A 355 -22.70 16.70 -35.42
C ARG A 355 -22.30 15.24 -35.29
N ALA A 356 -21.74 14.88 -34.14
CA ALA A 356 -21.62 13.49 -33.72
C ALA A 356 -22.47 13.25 -32.47
N ALA A 357 -23.77 12.98 -32.69
CA ALA A 357 -24.62 12.02 -31.98
C ALA A 357 -26.11 12.44 -32.03
N GLU A 358 -26.96 11.46 -32.33
CA GLU A 358 -28.42 11.50 -32.21
C GLU A 358 -28.87 11.60 -30.74
N GLU A 359 -30.16 11.84 -30.53
CA GLU A 359 -30.97 11.98 -29.29
C GLU A 359 -30.82 10.90 -28.18
N LYS A 360 -29.72 10.15 -28.08
CA LYS A 360 -29.67 8.91 -27.30
C LYS A 360 -29.17 8.97 -25.85
N ASP A 361 -28.63 10.07 -25.35
CA ASP A 361 -28.06 10.09 -24.00
C ASP A 361 -28.65 11.21 -23.13
N ILE A 362 -29.86 11.01 -22.62
CA ILE A 362 -30.26 11.68 -21.37
C ILE A 362 -29.31 11.16 -20.30
N TYR A 363 -28.49 12.03 -19.70
CA TYR A 363 -27.65 11.63 -18.58
C TYR A 363 -28.53 11.14 -17.43
N ALA A 364 -28.30 9.89 -17.02
CA ALA A 364 -28.88 9.31 -15.84
C ALA A 364 -27.79 9.13 -14.80
N PHE A 365 -27.98 9.72 -13.62
CA PHE A 365 -27.08 9.53 -12.50
C PHE A 365 -26.96 8.05 -12.15
N SER A 366 -25.73 7.54 -12.00
CA SER A 366 -25.51 6.12 -11.77
C SER A 366 -26.06 5.69 -10.40
N GLN A 367 -26.97 4.70 -10.38
CA GLN A 367 -27.40 4.05 -9.13
C GLN A 367 -26.23 3.38 -8.39
N ASN A 368 -25.14 3.07 -9.09
CA ASN A 368 -23.93 2.48 -8.52
C ASN A 368 -22.90 3.52 -8.07
N PHE A 369 -23.19 4.82 -8.13
CA PHE A 369 -22.22 5.88 -7.87
C PHE A 369 -21.46 5.66 -6.57
N LEU A 370 -22.17 5.47 -5.45
CA LEU A 370 -21.55 5.24 -4.13
C LEU A 370 -20.64 4.00 -4.11
N MET A 371 -21.04 2.91 -4.79
CA MET A 371 -20.24 1.69 -4.86
C MET A 371 -18.94 1.85 -5.67
N LYS A 372 -18.90 2.86 -6.56
CA LYS A 372 -17.73 3.19 -7.36
C LYS A 372 -16.81 4.24 -6.72
N VAL A 373 -17.34 5.12 -5.88
CA VAL A 373 -16.58 6.27 -5.33
C VAL A 373 -16.22 6.14 -3.85
N ILE A 374 -16.72 5.13 -3.15
CA ILE A 374 -16.18 4.77 -1.84
C ILE A 374 -15.05 3.75 -2.10
N PRO A 375 -13.84 3.91 -1.51
CA PRO A 375 -12.72 3.00 -1.73
C PRO A 375 -12.92 1.67 -0.98
N ILE A 376 -13.83 0.82 -1.48
CA ILE A 376 -14.28 -0.44 -0.84
C ILE A 376 -13.94 -1.69 -1.66
N ALA A 377 -12.87 -1.67 -2.46
CA ALA A 377 -12.47 -2.83 -3.24
C ALA A 377 -12.12 -4.03 -2.34
N ASP A 378 -11.61 -3.80 -1.13
CA ASP A 378 -11.40 -4.81 -0.09
C ASP A 378 -12.70 -5.54 0.24
N SER A 379 -13.77 -4.79 0.48
CA SER A 379 -15.07 -5.32 0.87
C SER A 379 -15.78 -6.01 -0.32
N GLN A 380 -15.63 -5.47 -1.53
CA GLN A 380 -16.15 -6.09 -2.75
C GLN A 380 -15.42 -7.39 -3.09
N PHE A 381 -14.10 -7.43 -2.91
CA PHE A 381 -13.33 -8.68 -3.02
C PHE A 381 -13.72 -9.67 -1.92
N ALA A 382 -13.83 -9.22 -0.67
CA ALA A 382 -14.26 -10.05 0.44
C ALA A 382 -15.65 -10.66 0.19
N GLN A 383 -16.60 -9.87 -0.33
CA GLN A 383 -17.91 -10.37 -0.76
C GLN A 383 -17.79 -11.41 -1.88
N TRP A 384 -16.93 -11.16 -2.87
CA TRP A 384 -16.72 -12.06 -4.01
C TRP A 384 -16.17 -13.42 -3.59
N VAL A 385 -15.17 -13.44 -2.70
CA VAL A 385 -14.55 -14.69 -2.24
C VAL A 385 -15.13 -15.21 -0.92
N GLY A 386 -16.12 -14.53 -0.34
CA GLY A 386 -16.71 -14.87 0.96
C GLY A 386 -15.81 -14.69 2.18
N ALA A 387 -14.73 -13.90 2.09
CA ALA A 387 -13.85 -13.61 3.22
C ALA A 387 -14.58 -12.79 4.31
N LYS A 388 -14.35 -13.13 5.58
CA LYS A 388 -15.05 -12.56 6.75
C LYS A 388 -14.12 -12.00 7.82
N GLY A 389 -12.80 -12.03 7.59
CA GLY A 389 -11.81 -11.39 8.45
C GLY A 389 -11.81 -9.86 8.30
N PRO A 390 -10.88 -9.15 8.95
CA PRO A 390 -10.77 -7.70 8.86
C PRO A 390 -10.52 -7.26 7.42
N ALA A 391 -11.19 -6.19 7.00
CA ALA A 391 -11.06 -5.58 5.68
C ALA A 391 -10.72 -4.09 5.81
N MET A 392 -9.78 -3.58 5.02
CA MET A 392 -9.49 -2.15 4.97
C MET A 392 -8.88 -1.69 3.64
N HIS A 393 -9.14 -0.42 3.28
CA HIS A 393 -8.34 0.32 2.31
C HIS A 393 -7.16 1.02 2.99
N ILE A 394 -5.99 1.01 2.34
CA ILE A 394 -4.80 1.72 2.77
C ILE A 394 -4.25 2.59 1.63
N SER A 395 -3.92 3.84 1.97
CA SER A 395 -3.20 4.77 1.09
C SER A 395 -2.04 5.40 1.84
N ALA A 396 -0.83 5.09 1.40
CA ALA A 396 0.43 5.68 1.82
C ALA A 396 1.19 6.20 0.58
N ALA A 397 0.43 6.76 -0.36
CA ALA A 397 0.90 7.10 -1.70
C ALA A 397 1.63 5.89 -2.33
N CYS A 398 2.85 6.08 -2.80
CA CYS A 398 3.64 5.07 -3.50
C CYS A 398 4.13 3.93 -2.59
N ALA A 399 4.00 4.05 -1.26
CA ALA A 399 4.33 3.01 -0.28
C ALA A 399 3.12 2.14 0.13
N SER A 400 1.94 2.35 -0.47
CA SER A 400 0.67 1.72 -0.04
C SER A 400 0.74 0.20 0.07
N THR A 401 1.23 -0.51 -0.95
CA THR A 401 1.26 -1.99 -0.93
C THR A 401 2.29 -2.53 0.05
N THR A 402 3.49 -1.94 0.15
CA THR A 402 4.48 -2.33 1.17
C THR A 402 3.96 -2.09 2.59
N GLN A 403 3.18 -1.02 2.80
CA GLN A 403 2.52 -0.77 4.08
C GLN A 403 1.31 -1.72 4.33
N ALA A 404 0.64 -2.18 3.27
CA ALA A 404 -0.34 -3.26 3.37
C ALA A 404 0.31 -4.57 3.82
N VAL A 405 1.51 -4.90 3.33
CA VAL A 405 2.32 -6.03 3.79
C VAL A 405 2.65 -5.90 5.28
N HIS A 406 3.05 -4.72 5.73
CA HIS A 406 3.27 -4.45 7.16
C HIS A 406 2.00 -4.63 8.01
N THR A 407 0.86 -4.17 7.50
CA THR A 407 -0.42 -4.27 8.20
C THR A 407 -0.92 -5.72 8.26
N ALA A 408 -0.72 -6.48 7.17
CA ALA A 408 -1.00 -7.92 7.11
C ALA A 408 -0.13 -8.70 8.11
N GLU A 409 1.16 -8.39 8.21
CA GLU A 409 2.02 -8.94 9.26
C GLU A 409 1.44 -8.64 10.64
N CYS A 410 1.11 -7.37 10.93
CA CYS A 410 0.53 -6.97 12.22
C CYS A 410 -0.76 -7.74 12.54
N TRP A 411 -1.66 -7.89 11.58
CA TRP A 411 -2.91 -8.63 11.76
C TRP A 411 -2.68 -10.12 12.03
N ILE A 412 -1.75 -10.75 11.32
CA ILE A 412 -1.43 -12.16 11.53
C ILE A 412 -0.76 -12.35 12.88
N ARG A 413 0.25 -11.54 13.21
CA ARG A 413 0.96 -11.55 14.50
C ARG A 413 0.02 -11.34 15.68
N ALA A 414 -0.95 -10.44 15.55
CA ALA A 414 -1.95 -10.15 16.59
C ALA A 414 -3.16 -11.13 16.60
N GLY A 415 -3.11 -12.19 15.77
CA GLY A 415 -4.18 -13.19 15.63
C GLY A 415 -5.53 -12.63 15.20
N LYS A 416 -5.54 -11.48 14.52
CA LYS A 416 -6.76 -10.88 13.94
C LYS A 416 -7.18 -11.55 12.63
N ALA A 417 -6.24 -12.18 11.96
CA ALA A 417 -6.47 -13.04 10.81
C ALA A 417 -5.40 -14.14 10.80
N LYS A 418 -5.66 -15.29 10.18
CA LYS A 418 -4.60 -16.26 9.89
C LYS A 418 -4.07 -16.15 8.46
N ARG A 419 -4.84 -15.50 7.60
CA ARG A 419 -4.50 -15.18 6.22
C ARG A 419 -4.97 -13.79 5.88
N VAL A 420 -4.19 -13.08 5.08
CA VAL A 420 -4.56 -11.77 4.55
C VAL A 420 -4.32 -11.78 3.05
N VAL A 421 -5.36 -11.48 2.27
CA VAL A 421 -5.22 -11.23 0.84
C VAL A 421 -5.02 -9.73 0.64
N ILE A 422 -3.86 -9.36 0.11
CA ILE A 422 -3.58 -7.98 -0.29
C ILE A 422 -3.93 -7.88 -1.77
N ILE A 423 -4.83 -6.96 -2.09
CA ILE A 423 -5.15 -6.58 -3.46
C ILE A 423 -4.74 -5.14 -3.66
N ALA A 424 -4.11 -4.82 -4.78
CA ALA A 424 -3.65 -3.48 -5.06
C ALA A 424 -3.75 -3.17 -6.54
N ALA A 425 -4.06 -1.92 -6.86
CA ALA A 425 -4.06 -1.43 -8.23
C ALA A 425 -4.02 0.09 -8.24
N ASP A 426 -3.46 0.64 -9.31
CA ASP A 426 -3.61 2.04 -9.69
C ASP A 426 -3.53 2.12 -11.22
N ASP A 427 -4.43 2.90 -11.83
CA ASP A 427 -4.36 3.27 -13.25
C ASP A 427 -4.63 4.76 -13.42
N ILE A 428 -3.57 5.55 -13.27
CA ILE A 428 -3.60 6.97 -13.57
C ILE A 428 -3.25 7.29 -15.04
N THR A 429 -3.15 6.24 -15.87
CA THR A 429 -2.70 6.32 -17.27
C THR A 429 -3.85 6.21 -18.27
N SER A 430 -5.07 5.97 -17.78
CA SER A 430 -6.29 5.91 -18.58
C SER A 430 -6.56 7.23 -19.30
N GLY A 431 -7.26 7.17 -20.44
CA GLY A 431 -7.59 8.37 -21.21
C GLY A 431 -8.44 9.40 -20.45
N VAL A 432 -9.13 8.98 -19.38
CA VAL A 432 -9.96 9.85 -18.53
C VAL A 432 -9.13 10.49 -17.41
N VAL A 433 -8.34 9.68 -16.69
CA VAL A 433 -7.64 10.13 -15.49
C VAL A 433 -6.36 10.89 -15.83
N GLN A 434 -5.64 10.45 -16.87
CA GLN A 434 -4.33 11.02 -17.23
C GLN A 434 -4.41 12.49 -17.67
N GLU A 435 -5.57 12.95 -18.17
CA GLU A 435 -5.83 14.35 -18.48
C GLU A 435 -5.66 15.28 -17.26
N TRP A 436 -5.81 14.75 -16.04
CA TRP A 436 -5.71 15.53 -14.80
C TRP A 436 -4.45 15.19 -14.00
N THR A 437 -4.10 13.91 -13.92
CA THR A 437 -2.96 13.48 -13.11
C THR A 437 -1.63 13.88 -13.75
N MET A 438 -1.49 13.77 -15.08
CA MET A 438 -0.25 14.13 -15.78
C MET A 438 0.08 15.63 -15.64
N PRO A 439 -0.87 16.57 -15.83
CA PRO A 439 -0.68 17.97 -15.45
C PRO A 439 -0.23 18.19 -14.00
N GLY A 440 -0.79 17.43 -13.04
CA GLY A 440 -0.37 17.50 -11.65
C GLY A 440 1.10 17.11 -11.44
N PHE A 441 1.55 16.05 -12.10
CA PHE A 441 2.96 15.64 -12.08
C PHE A 441 3.88 16.64 -12.80
N LEU A 442 3.42 17.27 -13.87
CA LEU A 442 4.12 18.38 -14.54
C LEU A 442 4.27 19.60 -13.62
N ALA A 443 3.17 20.03 -13.00
CA ALA A 443 3.13 21.21 -12.14
C ALA A 443 4.04 21.05 -10.91
N SER A 444 4.09 19.85 -10.32
CA SER A 444 5.00 19.53 -9.21
C SER A 444 6.48 19.42 -9.62
N GLY A 445 6.77 19.37 -10.92
CA GLY A 445 8.12 19.22 -11.45
C GLY A 445 8.76 17.89 -11.04
N THR A 446 7.96 16.81 -11.03
CA THR A 446 8.38 15.46 -10.63
C THR A 446 8.45 14.49 -11.81
N ALA A 447 7.72 14.73 -12.91
CA ALA A 447 7.76 13.91 -14.10
C ALA A 447 8.82 14.34 -15.12
N SER A 448 9.34 13.36 -15.87
CA SER A 448 10.15 13.61 -17.06
C SER A 448 9.26 14.02 -18.24
N THR A 449 9.78 14.90 -19.10
CA THR A 449 9.11 15.35 -20.33
C THR A 449 9.87 14.95 -21.59
N LYS A 450 10.86 14.06 -21.44
CA LYS A 450 11.64 13.51 -22.54
C LYS A 450 10.81 12.51 -23.36
N GLU A 451 11.18 12.39 -24.63
CA GLU A 451 10.46 11.58 -25.61
C GLU A 451 11.05 10.18 -25.78
N ASN A 452 12.38 10.05 -25.67
CA ASN A 452 13.07 8.78 -25.78
C ASN A 452 13.15 8.07 -24.42
N VAL A 453 12.70 6.82 -24.36
CA VAL A 453 12.77 5.99 -23.15
C VAL A 453 14.20 5.91 -22.60
N SER A 454 15.20 5.77 -23.47
CA SER A 454 16.61 5.64 -23.09
C SER A 454 17.19 6.87 -22.39
N ASP A 455 16.54 8.02 -22.53
CA ASP A 455 16.97 9.28 -21.93
C ASP A 455 16.07 9.69 -20.76
N ALA A 456 14.95 9.02 -20.55
CA ALA A 456 13.93 9.36 -19.56
C ALA A 456 13.86 8.35 -18.40
N ALA A 457 13.91 7.05 -18.70
CA ALA A 457 13.84 5.98 -17.70
C ALA A 457 15.25 5.68 -17.14
N LEU A 458 15.68 6.50 -16.16
CA LEU A 458 17.06 6.59 -15.71
C LEU A 458 17.24 6.33 -14.19
N PRO A 459 16.89 5.14 -13.66
CA PRO A 459 17.16 4.81 -12.26
C PRO A 459 18.65 4.87 -11.95
N PHE A 460 19.03 5.54 -10.85
CA PHE A 460 20.40 5.69 -10.35
C PHE A 460 21.40 6.41 -11.29
N ASP A 461 21.06 6.69 -12.54
CA ASP A 461 21.91 7.41 -13.48
C ASP A 461 21.97 8.91 -13.13
N ARG A 462 23.14 9.53 -13.31
CA ARG A 462 23.37 10.96 -13.05
C ARG A 462 22.42 11.87 -13.84
N ARG A 463 21.98 11.45 -15.02
CA ARG A 463 21.14 12.22 -15.97
C ARG A 463 19.63 12.19 -15.65
N ARG A 464 19.23 11.53 -14.56
CA ARG A 464 17.82 11.43 -14.12
C ARG A 464 17.17 12.79 -13.89
N ASP A 465 15.94 12.97 -14.37
CA ASP A 465 15.25 14.27 -14.34
C ASP A 465 13.78 14.22 -13.89
N GLY A 466 13.19 13.04 -13.74
CA GLY A 466 11.85 12.86 -13.20
C GLY A 466 11.26 11.50 -13.55
N LEU A 467 10.17 11.16 -12.86
CA LEU A 467 9.50 9.86 -13.00
C LEU A 467 8.72 9.73 -14.31
N ILE A 468 8.53 8.49 -14.73
CA ILE A 468 7.56 8.07 -15.75
C ILE A 468 6.48 7.29 -15.03
N VAL A 469 5.21 7.62 -15.23
CA VAL A 469 4.12 6.94 -14.53
C VAL A 469 3.79 5.60 -15.18
N GLY A 470 3.25 4.67 -14.39
CA GLY A 470 2.76 3.38 -14.85
C GLY A 470 1.44 2.98 -14.20
N ALA A 471 0.78 1.98 -14.80
CA ALA A 471 -0.39 1.32 -14.25
C ALA A 471 -0.11 -0.15 -14.00
N ALA A 472 -0.53 -0.68 -12.85
CA ALA A 472 -0.39 -2.10 -12.53
C ALA A 472 -1.42 -2.56 -11.51
N ALA A 473 -1.50 -3.89 -11.37
CA ALA A 473 -2.26 -4.56 -10.34
C ALA A 473 -1.37 -5.58 -9.61
N VAL A 474 -1.59 -5.77 -8.32
CA VAL A 474 -0.84 -6.69 -7.48
C VAL A 474 -1.80 -7.47 -6.59
N GLY A 475 -1.60 -8.78 -6.49
CA GLY A 475 -2.27 -9.65 -5.54
C GLY A 475 -1.23 -10.42 -4.74
N MET A 476 -1.41 -10.52 -3.42
CA MET A 476 -0.55 -11.32 -2.56
C MET A 476 -1.40 -12.03 -1.51
N VAL A 477 -1.00 -13.26 -1.16
CA VAL A 477 -1.56 -14.01 -0.03
C VAL A 477 -0.48 -14.18 1.02
N LEU A 478 -0.67 -13.54 2.16
CA LEU A 478 0.17 -13.71 3.35
C LEU A 478 -0.59 -14.56 4.35
N GLU A 479 0.07 -15.54 4.95
CA GLU A 479 -0.57 -16.40 5.93
C GLU A 479 0.42 -17.00 6.91
N ASP A 480 -0.11 -17.51 8.02
CA ASP A 480 0.66 -18.39 8.90
C ASP A 480 1.25 -19.57 8.10
N GLU A 481 2.58 -19.73 8.14
CA GLU A 481 3.29 -20.78 7.38
C GLU A 481 2.78 -22.20 7.73
N THR A 482 2.25 -22.41 8.93
CA THR A 482 1.66 -23.70 9.33
C THR A 482 0.45 -24.06 8.49
N LEU A 483 -0.31 -23.08 7.98
CA LEU A 483 -1.46 -23.33 7.09
C LEU A 483 -1.01 -23.79 5.69
N VAL A 484 0.13 -23.29 5.22
CA VAL A 484 0.73 -23.73 3.94
C VAL A 484 1.22 -25.17 4.06
N LYS A 485 1.92 -25.48 5.16
CA LYS A 485 2.34 -26.86 5.48
C LYS A 485 1.17 -27.80 5.74
N GLY A 486 0.09 -27.29 6.35
CA GLY A 486 -1.15 -28.02 6.64
C GLY A 486 -1.87 -28.48 5.38
N ARG A 487 -1.78 -27.70 4.29
CA ARG A 487 -2.31 -28.10 2.98
C ARG A 487 -1.31 -28.86 2.09
N GLY A 488 -0.16 -29.29 2.61
CA GLY A 488 0.83 -30.08 1.88
C GLY A 488 1.59 -29.32 0.79
N MET A 489 1.74 -28.00 0.94
CA MET A 489 2.44 -27.12 -0.01
C MET A 489 3.64 -26.41 0.63
N LYS A 490 4.55 -25.95 -0.24
CA LYS A 490 5.63 -25.02 0.09
C LYS A 490 5.24 -23.58 -0.24
N PRO A 491 5.51 -22.61 0.65
CA PRO A 491 5.31 -21.19 0.33
C PRO A 491 6.32 -20.69 -0.71
N LEU A 492 6.05 -19.53 -1.35
CA LEU A 492 6.98 -18.94 -2.32
C LEU A 492 8.19 -18.35 -1.61
N ALA A 493 7.91 -17.67 -0.50
CA ALA A 493 8.88 -16.98 0.32
C ALA A 493 8.35 -16.88 1.76
N ARG A 494 9.24 -16.53 2.68
CA ARG A 494 8.92 -16.25 4.08
C ARG A 494 9.12 -14.77 4.36
N LEU A 495 8.07 -14.09 4.80
CA LEU A 495 8.19 -12.73 5.30
C LEU A 495 8.83 -12.78 6.69
N LEU A 496 10.02 -12.20 6.82
CA LEU A 496 10.74 -12.15 8.09
C LEU A 496 10.23 -10.98 8.92
N LEU A 497 10.40 -9.76 8.41
CA LEU A 497 10.05 -8.57 9.17
C LEU A 497 9.59 -7.45 8.25
N THR A 498 8.75 -6.56 8.77
CA THR A 498 8.41 -5.29 8.13
C THR A 498 8.59 -4.10 9.07
N GLU A 499 8.66 -2.91 8.49
CA GLU A 499 8.68 -1.65 9.23
C GLU A 499 7.88 -0.61 8.45
N SER A 500 7.16 0.26 9.15
CA SER A 500 6.43 1.38 8.57
C SER A 500 6.69 2.63 9.40
N ALA A 501 7.12 3.70 8.76
CA ALA A 501 7.47 4.95 9.42
C ALA A 501 7.03 6.17 8.62
N ASN A 502 6.99 7.32 9.29
CA ASN A 502 6.80 8.62 8.64
C ASN A 502 7.86 9.59 9.17
N SER A 503 8.50 10.34 8.28
CA SER A 503 9.57 11.27 8.69
C SER A 503 9.07 12.61 9.22
N ALA A 504 7.77 12.91 9.10
CA ALA A 504 7.18 14.20 9.44
C ALA A 504 7.96 15.40 8.84
N TYR A 505 8.54 15.21 7.65
CA TYR A 505 9.54 16.11 7.10
C TYR A 505 8.99 16.99 5.98
N HIS A 506 8.50 16.38 4.89
CA HIS A 506 8.01 17.11 3.73
C HIS A 506 7.00 16.28 2.92
N VAL A 507 6.10 16.97 2.21
CA VAL A 507 5.07 16.30 1.39
C VAL A 507 5.67 15.55 0.19
N SER A 508 6.80 15.98 -0.36
CA SER A 508 7.42 15.36 -1.55
C SER A 508 8.90 15.00 -1.40
N ARG A 509 9.47 15.14 -0.20
CA ARG A 509 10.88 14.83 0.08
C ARG A 509 10.98 13.92 1.29
N LEU A 510 12.09 13.20 1.37
CA LEU A 510 12.43 12.33 2.48
C LEU A 510 13.50 12.99 3.35
N ASP A 511 13.41 12.77 4.66
CA ASP A 511 14.53 13.03 5.56
C ASP A 511 15.53 11.87 5.43
N THR A 512 16.62 12.11 4.73
CA THR A 512 17.64 11.08 4.45
C THR A 512 18.29 10.51 5.72
N ASP A 513 18.40 11.30 6.79
CA ASP A 513 18.99 10.84 8.06
C ASP A 513 17.99 9.96 8.82
N HIS A 514 16.73 10.37 8.85
CA HIS A 514 15.68 9.56 9.46
C HIS A 514 15.49 8.23 8.73
N VAL A 515 15.45 8.22 7.38
CA VAL A 515 15.38 6.98 6.58
C VAL A 515 16.54 6.05 6.93
N ALA A 516 17.76 6.59 7.01
CA ALA A 516 18.95 5.80 7.33
C ALA A 516 18.89 5.19 8.74
N ALA A 517 18.45 5.98 9.74
CA ALA A 517 18.28 5.50 11.10
C ALA A 517 17.16 4.43 11.22
N VAL A 518 16.07 4.57 10.46
CA VAL A 518 14.99 3.56 10.42
C VAL A 518 15.52 2.25 9.82
N MET A 519 16.21 2.30 8.67
CA MET A 519 16.76 1.11 8.02
C MET A 519 17.81 0.41 8.89
N GLU A 520 18.70 1.17 9.53
CA GLU A 520 19.70 0.62 10.46
C GLU A 520 19.03 -0.15 11.62
N ARG A 521 18.02 0.46 12.25
CA ARG A 521 17.27 -0.21 13.33
C ARG A 521 16.52 -1.44 12.82
N PHE A 522 15.97 -1.38 11.61
CA PHE A 522 15.25 -2.48 10.98
C PHE A 522 16.17 -3.67 10.71
N ILE A 523 17.32 -3.44 10.08
CA ILE A 523 18.31 -4.50 9.82
C ILE A 523 18.87 -5.08 11.11
N ARG A 524 19.17 -4.25 12.11
CA ARG A 524 19.58 -4.75 13.43
C ARG A 524 18.49 -5.64 14.05
N ARG A 525 17.21 -5.25 13.95
CA ARG A 525 16.10 -6.06 14.46
C ARG A 525 15.99 -7.39 13.70
N VAL A 526 16.25 -7.41 12.39
CA VAL A 526 16.34 -8.66 11.63
C VAL A 526 17.45 -9.56 12.17
N GLU A 527 18.65 -9.02 12.42
CA GLU A 527 19.77 -9.78 13.02
C GLU A 527 19.37 -10.35 14.39
N ASP A 528 18.82 -9.51 15.27
CA ASP A 528 18.45 -9.87 16.64
C ASP A 528 17.34 -10.92 16.68
N VAL A 529 16.33 -10.78 15.84
CA VAL A 529 15.15 -11.64 15.81
C VAL A 529 15.45 -12.98 15.15
N TYR A 530 16.22 -12.98 14.06
CA TYR A 530 16.42 -14.17 13.22
C TYR A 530 17.79 -14.83 13.41
N GLY A 531 18.64 -14.30 14.29
CA GLY A 531 19.99 -14.80 14.51
C GLY A 531 20.86 -14.69 13.25
N LEU A 532 20.55 -13.73 12.37
CA LEU A 532 21.25 -13.54 11.11
C LEU A 532 22.48 -12.65 11.31
N ASP A 533 23.56 -12.98 10.62
CA ASP A 533 24.79 -12.18 10.60
C ASP A 533 24.83 -11.36 9.30
N LYS A 534 24.73 -10.01 9.41
CA LYS A 534 24.75 -9.12 8.23
C LYS A 534 25.98 -9.29 7.35
N SER A 535 27.13 -9.67 7.91
CA SER A 535 28.35 -9.89 7.12
C SER A 535 28.22 -11.08 6.17
N ARG A 536 27.29 -12.00 6.45
CA ARG A 536 27.01 -13.17 5.63
C ARG A 536 25.81 -12.97 4.72
N PHE A 537 24.68 -12.50 5.26
CA PHE A 537 23.46 -12.43 4.47
C PHE A 537 23.47 -11.27 3.46
N ALA A 538 24.28 -10.22 3.65
CA ALA A 538 24.41 -9.11 2.70
C ALA A 538 24.77 -9.59 1.28
N ALA A 539 25.73 -10.52 1.14
CA ALA A 539 26.16 -11.09 -0.15
C ALA A 539 25.11 -11.97 -0.83
N LYS A 540 24.03 -12.34 -0.12
CA LYS A 540 22.88 -13.10 -0.63
C LYS A 540 21.63 -12.23 -0.70
N THR A 541 21.75 -10.92 -0.46
CA THR A 541 20.64 -9.97 -0.44
C THR A 541 20.65 -9.12 -1.69
N PHE A 542 19.47 -8.96 -2.28
CA PHE A 542 19.25 -7.84 -3.18
C PHE A 542 18.30 -6.82 -2.55
N PHE A 543 18.49 -5.56 -2.92
CA PHE A 543 17.66 -4.45 -2.51
C PHE A 543 16.77 -4.03 -3.67
N MET A 544 15.46 -4.19 -3.52
CA MET A 544 14.49 -3.68 -4.50
C MET A 544 14.17 -2.22 -4.21
N SER A 545 14.79 -1.36 -4.99
CA SER A 545 14.79 0.11 -4.85
C SER A 545 13.40 0.75 -5.08
N HIS A 546 13.11 1.80 -4.30
CA HIS A 546 11.97 2.67 -4.60
C HIS A 546 12.27 3.65 -5.73
N GLU A 547 13.50 4.14 -5.86
CA GLU A 547 13.89 5.26 -6.71
C GLU A 547 13.10 5.41 -8.01
N THR A 548 12.61 6.64 -8.22
CA THR A 548 11.68 7.04 -9.28
C THR A 548 12.31 8.02 -10.28
N TYR A 549 13.64 8.03 -10.43
CA TYR A 549 14.42 8.96 -11.28
C TYR A 549 14.34 10.42 -10.81
N THR A 550 14.21 10.61 -9.49
CA THR A 550 14.13 11.94 -8.89
C THR A 550 15.48 12.66 -8.98
N PRO A 551 15.49 14.01 -9.05
CA PRO A 551 16.73 14.78 -9.16
C PRO A 551 17.77 14.41 -8.11
N ALA A 552 19.04 14.59 -8.46
CA ALA A 552 20.11 13.90 -7.77
C ALA A 552 20.23 14.17 -6.26
N ARG A 553 19.97 15.41 -5.84
CA ARG A 553 20.06 15.83 -4.43
C ARG A 553 18.71 15.73 -3.72
N GLY A 554 18.70 14.98 -2.60
CA GLY A 554 17.53 14.86 -1.73
C GLY A 554 16.40 13.98 -2.30
N GLY A 555 16.66 13.30 -3.42
CA GLY A 555 15.77 12.30 -4.03
C GLY A 555 15.89 10.91 -3.38
N SER A 556 15.03 9.97 -3.78
CA SER A 556 14.95 8.64 -3.14
C SER A 556 16.25 7.85 -3.27
N ALA A 557 16.93 7.90 -4.43
CA ALA A 557 18.24 7.26 -4.61
C ALA A 557 19.25 7.65 -3.52
N SER A 558 19.35 8.95 -3.20
CA SER A 558 20.29 9.44 -2.19
C SER A 558 19.93 8.94 -0.78
N ALA A 559 18.63 8.90 -0.46
CA ALA A 559 18.13 8.38 0.80
C ALA A 559 18.39 6.88 0.94
N GLU A 560 18.12 6.11 -0.11
CA GLU A 560 18.34 4.66 -0.17
C GLU A 560 19.82 4.30 -0.02
N VAL A 561 20.71 4.96 -0.77
CA VAL A 561 22.15 4.69 -0.70
C VAL A 561 22.72 5.03 0.67
N LYS A 562 22.33 6.18 1.24
CA LYS A 562 22.74 6.56 2.60
C LYS A 562 22.24 5.55 3.63
N ALA A 563 20.99 5.10 3.50
CA ALA A 563 20.39 4.13 4.40
C ALA A 563 21.07 2.75 4.32
N LEU A 564 21.36 2.25 3.12
CA LEU A 564 22.08 0.99 2.92
C LEU A 564 23.49 1.06 3.50
N LYS A 565 24.24 2.15 3.24
CA LYS A 565 25.56 2.36 3.83
C LYS A 565 25.52 2.40 5.35
N LYS A 566 24.50 3.03 5.92
CA LYS A 566 24.33 3.09 7.38
C LYS A 566 23.98 1.72 7.97
N ALA A 567 23.07 0.99 7.35
CA ALA A 567 22.56 -0.28 7.86
C ALA A 567 23.54 -1.46 7.67
N PHE A 568 24.25 -1.50 6.54
CA PHE A 568 25.18 -2.59 6.20
C PHE A 568 26.65 -2.24 6.39
N GLY A 569 27.00 -0.96 6.62
CA GLY A 569 28.38 -0.53 6.78
C GLY A 569 29.26 -0.90 5.58
N THR A 570 30.37 -1.57 5.83
CA THR A 570 31.32 -2.04 4.80
C THR A 570 30.74 -3.10 3.86
N HIS A 571 29.62 -3.72 4.24
CA HIS A 571 28.91 -4.74 3.46
C HIS A 571 27.84 -4.18 2.51
N ALA A 572 27.65 -2.85 2.49
CA ALA A 572 26.67 -2.24 1.59
C ALA A 572 26.93 -2.54 0.09
N ARG A 573 28.20 -2.76 -0.28
CA ARG A 573 28.61 -3.19 -1.63
C ARG A 573 28.30 -4.66 -1.94
N ASP A 574 28.06 -5.47 -0.92
CA ASP A 574 27.73 -6.89 -1.10
C ASP A 574 26.24 -7.08 -1.41
N VAL A 575 25.41 -6.09 -1.06
CA VAL A 575 23.98 -6.04 -1.40
C VAL A 575 23.81 -5.55 -2.84
N ILE A 576 23.13 -6.34 -3.67
CA ILE A 576 22.86 -5.97 -5.07
C ILE A 576 21.60 -5.11 -5.16
N ILE A 577 21.70 -3.89 -5.67
CA ILE A 577 20.55 -3.02 -5.87
C ILE A 577 19.91 -3.30 -7.24
N SER A 578 18.60 -3.53 -7.24
CA SER A 578 17.78 -3.69 -8.44
C SER A 578 16.62 -2.68 -8.44
N ASN A 579 16.17 -2.30 -9.62
CA ASN A 579 15.03 -1.41 -9.82
C ASN A 579 14.31 -1.82 -11.12
N VAL A 580 12.99 -1.96 -11.07
CA VAL A 580 12.19 -2.38 -12.22
C VAL A 580 11.33 -1.29 -12.82
N LYS A 581 11.21 -0.14 -12.14
CA LYS A 581 10.44 0.99 -12.65
C LYS A 581 10.97 1.42 -14.01
N GLY A 582 12.29 1.26 -14.24
CA GLY A 582 12.94 1.62 -15.50
C GLY A 582 12.32 0.94 -16.73
N PHE A 583 11.63 -0.18 -16.50
CA PHE A 583 10.90 -0.94 -17.51
C PHE A 583 9.39 -0.75 -17.37
N THR A 584 8.86 -0.68 -16.14
CA THR A 584 7.41 -0.71 -15.87
C THR A 584 6.78 0.67 -15.68
N GLY A 585 7.56 1.75 -15.73
CA GLY A 585 7.16 3.01 -15.12
C GLY A 585 6.95 2.89 -13.62
N HIS A 586 6.58 4.00 -12.98
CA HIS A 586 6.23 4.04 -11.59
C HIS A 586 4.74 3.76 -11.40
N THR A 587 4.41 2.55 -10.92
CA THR A 587 3.03 2.05 -10.82
C THR A 587 2.25 2.56 -9.60
N MET A 588 2.66 3.70 -9.03
CA MET A 588 2.01 4.34 -7.89
C MET A 588 1.87 3.42 -6.66
N GLY A 589 0.73 3.42 -5.98
CA GLY A 589 0.48 2.64 -4.77
C GLY A 589 0.33 1.15 -5.01
N SER A 590 0.12 0.69 -6.25
CA SER A 590 0.09 -0.74 -6.58
C SER A 590 1.40 -1.47 -6.30
N SER A 591 2.53 -0.76 -6.37
CA SER A 591 3.89 -1.25 -6.17
C SER A 591 4.15 -2.66 -6.73
N LEU A 592 4.20 -2.79 -8.07
CA LEU A 592 4.46 -4.06 -8.77
C LEU A 592 5.78 -4.73 -8.32
N GLU A 593 6.70 -3.95 -7.76
CA GLU A 593 7.97 -4.40 -7.19
C GLU A 593 7.81 -5.45 -6.09
N GLU A 594 6.70 -5.48 -5.35
CA GLU A 594 6.48 -6.47 -4.29
C GLU A 594 6.49 -7.89 -4.86
N VAL A 595 5.63 -8.17 -5.84
CA VAL A 595 5.51 -9.50 -6.46
C VAL A 595 6.70 -9.81 -7.37
N VAL A 596 7.27 -8.80 -8.02
CA VAL A 596 8.51 -8.97 -8.81
C VAL A 596 9.68 -9.37 -7.90
N SER A 597 9.75 -8.85 -6.67
CA SER A 597 10.79 -9.23 -5.70
C SER A 597 10.68 -10.69 -5.28
N ILE A 598 9.46 -11.18 -5.03
CA ILE A 598 9.23 -12.60 -4.71
C ILE A 598 9.63 -13.48 -5.90
N ARG A 599 9.19 -13.12 -7.11
CA ARG A 599 9.54 -13.86 -8.33
C ARG A 599 11.06 -13.86 -8.58
N ALA A 600 11.73 -12.73 -8.36
CA ALA A 600 13.19 -12.61 -8.47
C ALA A 600 13.92 -13.53 -7.49
N LEU A 601 13.45 -13.65 -6.24
CA LEU A 601 13.99 -14.63 -5.30
C LEU A 601 13.83 -16.06 -5.86
N ASN A 602 12.64 -16.42 -6.31
CA ASN A 602 12.34 -17.79 -6.75
C ASN A 602 13.17 -18.21 -7.98
N THR A 603 13.36 -17.31 -8.93
CA THR A 603 14.14 -17.58 -10.17
C THR A 603 15.64 -17.34 -9.99
N GLY A 604 16.01 -16.50 -9.02
CA GLY A 604 17.36 -15.95 -8.90
C GLY A 604 17.72 -14.95 -10.00
N ILE A 605 16.75 -14.45 -10.76
CA ILE A 605 16.98 -13.51 -11.86
C ILE A 605 16.53 -12.12 -11.44
N ILE A 606 17.36 -11.11 -11.67
CA ILE A 606 17.01 -9.70 -11.54
C ILE A 606 17.43 -8.94 -12.81
N PRO A 607 16.70 -7.88 -13.21
CA PRO A 607 17.02 -7.13 -14.42
C PRO A 607 18.21 -6.18 -14.18
N PRO A 608 18.86 -5.70 -15.26
CA PRO A 608 19.82 -4.60 -15.14
C PRO A 608 19.12 -3.30 -14.74
N ILE A 609 19.87 -2.33 -14.22
CA ILE A 609 19.36 -0.97 -14.08
C ILE A 609 19.14 -0.37 -15.48
N ALA A 610 17.89 -0.07 -15.81
CA ALA A 610 17.50 0.40 -17.14
C ALA A 610 18.29 1.65 -17.57
N ASN A 611 18.80 1.63 -18.80
CA ASN A 611 19.44 2.77 -19.48
C ASN A 611 20.60 3.46 -18.71
N TYR A 612 21.19 2.79 -17.73
CA TYR A 612 22.30 3.30 -16.93
C TYR A 612 23.58 3.44 -17.77
N LYS A 613 24.15 4.65 -17.83
CA LYS A 613 25.36 4.99 -18.59
C LYS A 613 26.31 5.91 -17.82
N GLU A 614 25.78 6.86 -17.05
CA GLU A 614 26.58 7.84 -16.32
C GLU A 614 26.50 7.61 -14.81
N PRO A 615 27.59 7.14 -14.19
CA PRO A 615 27.66 6.99 -12.74
C PRO A 615 27.49 8.33 -12.03
N ASP A 616 26.70 8.33 -10.97
CA ASP A 616 26.57 9.46 -10.06
C ASP A 616 27.59 9.33 -8.91
N PRO A 617 28.59 10.23 -8.81
CA PRO A 617 29.57 10.19 -7.73
C PRO A 617 28.94 10.27 -6.33
N GLU A 618 27.79 10.94 -6.18
CA GLU A 618 27.06 11.04 -4.90
C GLU A 618 26.49 9.68 -4.45
N LEU A 619 26.29 8.75 -5.38
CA LEU A 619 25.75 7.40 -5.14
C LEU A 619 26.82 6.29 -5.12
N SER A 620 28.11 6.65 -5.14
CA SER A 620 29.23 5.69 -5.15
C SER A 620 29.24 4.71 -3.97
N GLY A 621 29.92 3.56 -4.08
CA GLY A 621 30.07 2.60 -2.98
C GLY A 621 28.88 1.64 -2.78
N ILE A 622 28.09 1.45 -3.83
CA ILE A 622 26.98 0.48 -3.94
C ILE A 622 27.22 -0.42 -5.15
N THR A 623 26.52 -1.55 -5.20
CA THR A 623 26.56 -2.45 -6.36
C THR A 623 25.20 -2.46 -7.05
N LEU A 624 25.16 -2.00 -8.29
CA LEU A 624 23.95 -2.00 -9.12
C LEU A 624 23.88 -3.29 -9.94
N SER A 625 22.67 -3.86 -10.07
CA SER A 625 22.40 -5.04 -10.89
C SER A 625 22.83 -4.82 -12.34
N GLN A 626 23.54 -5.81 -12.90
CA GLN A 626 23.93 -5.87 -14.31
C GLN A 626 23.00 -6.77 -15.14
N GLY A 627 21.94 -7.29 -14.50
CA GLY A 627 21.04 -8.25 -15.13
C GLY A 627 21.53 -9.68 -15.05
N GLY A 628 20.59 -10.62 -15.06
CA GLY A 628 20.88 -12.05 -15.12
C GLY A 628 20.72 -12.76 -13.78
N LYS A 629 21.41 -13.90 -13.63
CA LYS A 629 21.23 -14.83 -12.52
C LYS A 629 22.21 -14.55 -11.38
N TYR A 630 21.68 -14.47 -10.17
CA TYR A 630 22.39 -14.26 -8.92
C TYR A 630 22.00 -15.34 -7.91
N ASP A 631 22.89 -15.64 -6.96
CA ASP A 631 22.55 -16.50 -5.83
C ASP A 631 21.92 -15.69 -4.69
N LEU A 632 20.62 -15.45 -4.84
CA LEU A 632 19.82 -14.62 -3.94
C LEU A 632 19.09 -15.47 -2.91
N GLN A 633 19.19 -15.10 -1.63
CA GLN A 633 18.42 -15.72 -0.54
C GLN A 633 17.46 -14.74 0.11
N TYR A 634 17.78 -13.45 0.11
CA TYR A 634 16.98 -12.42 0.77
C TYR A 634 16.68 -11.25 -0.15
N VAL A 635 15.53 -10.61 0.07
CA VAL A 635 15.21 -9.30 -0.50
C VAL A 635 14.90 -8.31 0.60
N LEU A 636 15.55 -7.14 0.53
CA LEU A 636 15.15 -5.95 1.25
C LEU A 636 14.38 -5.05 0.28
N ARG A 637 13.09 -4.85 0.54
CA ARG A 637 12.24 -3.94 -0.23
C ARG A 637 12.05 -2.66 0.56
N PHE A 638 12.29 -1.52 -0.06
CA PHE A 638 12.00 -0.20 0.50
C PHE A 638 11.04 0.55 -0.40
N ALA A 639 9.95 1.07 0.16
CA ALA A 639 9.04 1.96 -0.54
C ALA A 639 8.94 3.28 0.20
N ALA A 640 8.87 4.37 -0.56
CA ALA A 640 8.61 5.70 -0.05
C ALA A 640 7.45 6.32 -0.80
N GLY A 641 6.70 7.20 -0.16
CA GLY A 641 5.57 7.90 -0.76
C GLY A 641 5.56 9.38 -0.41
N PHE A 642 4.81 10.17 -1.17
CA PHE A 642 4.47 11.54 -0.78
C PHE A 642 3.85 11.55 0.63
N GLY A 643 4.05 12.63 1.38
CA GLY A 643 3.72 12.72 2.79
C GLY A 643 4.79 12.16 3.72
N SER A 644 6.02 11.89 3.22
CA SER A 644 7.10 11.25 3.97
C SER A 644 6.79 9.84 4.48
N HIS A 645 5.83 9.14 3.85
CA HIS A 645 5.54 7.74 4.14
C HIS A 645 6.72 6.87 3.70
N MET A 646 7.07 5.88 4.51
CA MET A 646 8.02 4.84 4.14
C MET A 646 7.63 3.50 4.75
N ALA A 647 7.92 2.44 4.01
CA ALA A 647 7.73 1.08 4.47
C ALA A 647 8.88 0.20 3.96
N MET A 648 9.23 -0.82 4.75
CA MET A 648 10.26 -1.80 4.44
C MET A 648 9.72 -3.20 4.67
N SER A 649 10.13 -4.16 3.85
CA SER A 649 9.95 -5.59 4.11
C SER A 649 11.25 -6.33 3.85
N PHE A 650 11.52 -7.34 4.68
CA PHE A 650 12.64 -8.26 4.53
C PHE A 650 12.09 -9.67 4.38
N THR A 651 12.40 -10.30 3.26
CA THR A 651 11.79 -11.57 2.85
C THR A 651 12.88 -12.57 2.46
N GLU A 652 12.70 -13.81 2.89
CA GLU A 652 13.59 -14.93 2.64
C GLU A 652 13.01 -15.88 1.59
N ARG A 653 13.87 -16.40 0.71
CA ARG A 653 13.53 -17.46 -0.24
C ARG A 653 13.42 -18.82 0.45
N VAL A 654 12.30 -19.48 0.23
CA VAL A 654 12.04 -20.86 0.73
C VAL A 654 11.65 -21.84 -0.37
N TRP A 655 11.35 -21.34 -1.56
CA TRP A 655 11.07 -22.13 -2.76
C TRP A 655 11.85 -21.57 -3.94
N LYS A 656 12.34 -22.48 -4.80
CA LYS A 656 13.02 -22.14 -6.05
C LYS A 656 12.20 -22.62 -7.23
N GLU A 657 12.22 -21.83 -8.30
CA GLU A 657 11.61 -22.24 -9.56
C GLU A 657 12.17 -23.59 -10.03
N GLY A 658 11.27 -24.47 -10.48
CA GLY A 658 11.58 -25.84 -10.86
C GLY A 658 11.35 -26.87 -9.75
N GLU A 659 11.25 -26.45 -8.49
CA GLU A 659 10.87 -27.33 -7.39
C GLU A 659 9.35 -27.54 -7.34
N PRO A 660 8.85 -28.74 -6.96
CA PRO A 660 7.43 -28.96 -6.79
C PRO A 660 6.89 -28.10 -5.63
N ARG A 661 5.77 -27.42 -5.90
CA ARG A 661 5.04 -26.61 -4.92
C ARG A 661 4.22 -27.44 -3.95
N ILE A 662 3.68 -28.57 -4.41
CA ILE A 662 3.05 -29.59 -3.57
C ILE A 662 4.14 -30.59 -3.21
N ASP A 663 4.59 -30.60 -1.97
CA ASP A 663 5.65 -31.48 -1.48
C ASP A 663 5.11 -32.68 -0.70
N ASN A 664 3.83 -32.65 -0.30
CA ASN A 664 3.12 -33.77 0.28
C ASN A 664 1.75 -33.95 -0.37
N GLN A 665 1.69 -34.79 -1.40
CA GLN A 665 0.48 -35.05 -2.17
C GLN A 665 -0.66 -35.64 -1.33
N ALA A 666 -0.37 -36.56 -0.41
CA ALA A 666 -1.38 -37.19 0.44
C ALA A 666 -2.05 -36.15 1.35
N ARG A 667 -1.26 -35.32 2.03
CA ARG A 667 -1.76 -34.23 2.86
C ARG A 667 -2.55 -33.21 2.05
N HIS A 668 -2.08 -32.86 0.85
CA HIS A 668 -2.80 -31.94 -0.02
C HIS A 668 -4.17 -32.48 -0.42
N THR A 669 -4.23 -33.75 -0.81
CA THR A 669 -5.50 -34.44 -1.11
C THR A 669 -6.43 -34.49 0.10
N ASP A 670 -5.92 -34.84 1.28
CA ASP A 670 -6.74 -34.90 2.49
C ASP A 670 -7.24 -33.51 2.92
N TRP A 671 -6.43 -32.47 2.78
CA TRP A 671 -6.85 -31.08 3.01
C TRP A 671 -7.95 -30.66 2.03
N LEU A 672 -7.84 -31.02 0.74
CA LEU A 672 -8.91 -30.75 -0.23
C LEU A 672 -10.22 -31.45 0.15
N LYS A 673 -10.17 -32.68 0.67
CA LYS A 673 -11.36 -33.39 1.18
C LYS A 673 -11.96 -32.67 2.38
N GLU A 674 -11.12 -32.22 3.31
CA GLU A 674 -11.55 -31.50 4.51
C GLU A 674 -12.30 -30.20 4.16
N ILE A 675 -11.73 -29.37 3.28
CA ILE A 675 -12.33 -28.07 2.96
C ILE A 675 -13.54 -28.16 2.03
N SER A 676 -13.67 -29.24 1.27
CA SER A 676 -14.79 -29.45 0.33
C SER A 676 -15.92 -30.29 0.91
N GLY A 677 -15.61 -31.18 1.85
CA GLY A 677 -16.49 -32.26 2.27
C GLY A 677 -16.67 -33.37 1.24
N GLU A 678 -15.89 -33.38 0.14
CA GLU A 678 -15.94 -34.41 -0.91
C GLU A 678 -14.92 -35.53 -0.65
N GLU A 679 -15.29 -36.77 -0.96
CA GLU A 679 -14.38 -37.94 -0.83
C GLU A 679 -13.26 -37.94 -1.87
N HIS A 680 -13.55 -37.43 -3.07
CA HIS A 680 -12.64 -37.39 -4.21
C HIS A 680 -12.65 -36.00 -4.89
N PRO A 681 -12.15 -34.94 -4.24
CA PRO A 681 -12.17 -33.59 -4.81
C PRO A 681 -11.31 -33.52 -6.07
N GLU A 682 -11.82 -32.86 -7.11
CA GLU A 682 -11.06 -32.51 -8.32
C GLU A 682 -10.91 -30.99 -8.41
N LEU A 683 -9.70 -30.50 -8.65
CA LEU A 683 -9.46 -29.09 -8.93
C LEU A 683 -9.68 -28.78 -10.40
N GLU A 684 -10.23 -27.61 -10.68
CA GLU A 684 -10.28 -27.03 -12.02
C GLU A 684 -9.98 -25.53 -11.97
N VAL A 685 -9.50 -24.98 -13.09
CA VAL A 685 -9.37 -23.54 -13.28
C VAL A 685 -10.37 -23.12 -14.33
N THR A 686 -11.32 -22.27 -13.95
CA THR A 686 -12.32 -21.70 -14.87
C THR A 686 -12.26 -20.19 -14.75
N LEU A 687 -12.08 -19.49 -15.88
CA LEU A 687 -11.96 -18.04 -15.94
C LEU A 687 -10.98 -17.53 -14.86
N ASN A 688 -9.74 -18.03 -14.92
CA ASN A 688 -8.65 -17.73 -13.98
C ASN A 688 -8.89 -18.04 -12.49
N THR A 689 -10.05 -18.57 -12.12
CA THR A 689 -10.40 -18.90 -10.74
C THR A 689 -10.13 -20.38 -10.49
N LEU A 690 -9.29 -20.67 -9.49
CA LEU A 690 -9.10 -22.02 -8.99
C LEU A 690 -10.32 -22.42 -8.16
N ARG A 691 -10.94 -23.55 -8.48
CA ARG A 691 -12.12 -24.05 -7.77
C ARG A 691 -12.14 -25.56 -7.69
N ILE A 692 -12.87 -26.10 -6.73
CA ILE A 692 -13.19 -27.53 -6.68
C ILE A 692 -14.35 -27.76 -7.65
N LYS A 693 -14.14 -28.67 -8.61
CA LYS A 693 -15.09 -28.99 -9.66
C LYS A 693 -16.41 -29.45 -9.05
N ASP A 694 -17.50 -28.83 -9.47
CA ASP A 694 -18.84 -29.19 -9.03
C ASP A 694 -19.27 -30.54 -9.65
N LYS A 695 -19.27 -31.60 -8.84
CA LYS A 695 -19.51 -33.00 -9.27
C LYS A 695 -20.95 -33.50 -9.13
N LYS A 696 -21.95 -32.62 -9.03
CA LYS A 696 -23.37 -32.98 -8.79
C LYS A 696 -23.81 -34.35 -9.32
N THR A 697 -24.38 -35.16 -8.41
CA THR A 697 -25.28 -36.26 -8.75
C THR A 697 -26.73 -35.78 -8.56
N ALA A 698 -27.59 -35.97 -9.55
CA ALA A 698 -29.00 -35.60 -9.43
C ALA A 698 -29.66 -36.29 -8.22
N GLY A 699 -30.35 -35.52 -7.37
CA GLY A 699 -31.15 -36.03 -6.25
C GLY A 699 -30.48 -36.14 -4.88
N LYS A 700 -29.17 -35.83 -4.73
CA LYS A 700 -28.51 -35.75 -3.42
C LYS A 700 -28.40 -34.30 -2.93
N ALA A 701 -28.53 -34.09 -1.62
CA ALA A 701 -28.21 -32.80 -1.01
C ALA A 701 -26.72 -32.49 -1.25
N PRO A 702 -26.35 -31.26 -1.61
CA PRO A 702 -24.95 -30.88 -1.70
C PRO A 702 -24.29 -31.03 -0.33
N HIS A 703 -23.00 -31.39 -0.31
CA HIS A 703 -22.21 -31.38 0.92
C HIS A 703 -22.27 -29.95 1.49
N THR A 704 -22.90 -29.81 2.66
CA THR A 704 -23.12 -28.51 3.28
C THR A 704 -21.94 -28.23 4.22
N PRO A 705 -21.12 -27.19 3.98
CA PRO A 705 -20.27 -26.65 5.04
C PRO A 705 -21.13 -26.16 6.21
N VAL A 706 -20.56 -26.04 7.40
CA VAL A 706 -21.28 -25.83 8.68
C VAL A 706 -22.00 -24.47 8.75
N ARG A 707 -23.20 -24.35 8.14
CA ARG A 707 -24.20 -23.25 8.25
C ARG A 707 -23.72 -21.85 7.84
N GLU A 708 -24.37 -21.27 6.82
CA GLU A 708 -24.42 -19.81 6.67
C GLU A 708 -25.27 -19.19 7.80
N PRO A 709 -24.84 -18.09 8.46
CA PRO A 709 -25.76 -17.22 9.20
C PRO A 709 -26.65 -16.50 8.19
N ALA A 710 -27.94 -16.37 8.52
CA ALA A 710 -28.91 -15.67 7.69
C ALA A 710 -28.41 -14.28 7.28
N MET A 711 -28.33 -14.03 5.97
CA MET A 711 -28.19 -12.68 5.44
C MET A 711 -29.41 -11.86 5.90
N ALA A 712 -29.18 -10.78 6.64
CA ALA A 712 -30.20 -9.75 6.86
C ALA A 712 -30.58 -9.18 5.49
N GLY A 713 -31.88 -9.25 5.17
CA GLY A 713 -32.43 -8.93 3.84
C GLY A 713 -32.48 -7.46 3.49
#